data_AF-A0A4D6MEN2-F1
#
_entry.id   AF-A0A4D6MEN2-F1
#
_cell.length_a   1.000
_cell.length_b   1.000
_cell.length_c   1.000
_cell.angle_alpha   90.00
_cell.angle_beta   90.00
_cell.angle_gamma   90.00
#
_symmetry.space_group_name_H-M   'P 1'
#
loop_
_entity.id
_entity.type
_entity.pdbx_description
1 polymer ?
#
loop_
_entity_poly.entity_id
_entity_poly.type
_entity_poly.pdbx_seq_one_letter_code
_entity_poly.pdbx_strand_id
1 'polypeptide(L)'
;MLENGVSRTYQEAFAASKHQIQLPDSDFFDDDGRPKRTGTVWTSSAHIITAVIGSGVLSLAWAIAQLGWVAGPAIMILFSAVTYYTSILLAACYRTGDQVNGKRNYTYTQAVRSYLGGMNVKFCALVQYANLFGVAIGYTIAASISMMAVKRSNCYHNSGGKDPCKMNSNVYMISFGIAEIILSQIPDFNELWWLSIVAAIMSFTYSIIGLGLGIAKVIGNGVIKGSLTGVSIGVVSESQKIWRTFQALGNIAFAYSYSMILIEIQDTIKSPPEESKTMSKATLVSVLVTSIFYLLCGGFGYAAFGDESPGNLLTGFGFYNPYWLLDIANVAIVVHLVGAYQVYCQPLFQFIENNAAQKFPDNDFMTKEFEVPIPGSKPFKLNLFRCVWRTIFVVCCTVMAMLLPFFNDIVGLIGAIGFWPLTVYFPVEMYIAQAKIPKWSTKWICLQMLSAACCIITILAAVGNVWTSIFRMINAFIGPALLTLPWAFAQLGWFTGPASLIGFSVLTYHCSVLQAYCYRTGDQLTGQRNYTYMEAVTSHLGGMKAKFCAWVQYLDLFARPIGYTIAASTSIMAVTRSECYHNSGGNHPCQISKFYMILFGIVQIIMLSPIPDFNENQLWWVSGLLSFISYIYSIIGLRLGIAKVIENKQVKGSLTGLSTGNSTLSQSLIKKSQACGNVAFAFSHTMILIKIQDTIKSPPEESKTMLKAILGSSSVTMFFFQLFAGSGYAAFGDESPRNVLTGFGQYWLPDIANYLVVFYLIGAYLNDCQSLFPLIEKNIAQKLSDSDFMTKEFEVPILGCKSLKLNLFRLLSRAIFVICCTFIAMVLPFFNEIVGLIGVLEYWPFTVYFPVEMYIVQTKIPKWSTEWICLRIFSAASGILTIVAVAGSFAGLLQDFKGCKS
;
A
#
# COMPACT_ATOMS: atom_id res chain seq x y z
N MET A 1 47.92 -64.35 49.64
CA MET A 1 47.89 -63.18 50.54
C MET A 1 48.04 -61.93 49.69
N LEU A 2 47.24 -60.89 49.95
CA LEU A 2 47.42 -59.49 49.48
C LEU A 2 47.50 -59.33 47.93
N GLU A 3 46.52 -58.78 47.22
CA GLU A 3 45.43 -57.89 47.66
C GLU A 3 45.97 -56.66 48.41
N ASN A 4 46.68 -55.78 47.68
CA ASN A 4 46.86 -54.34 47.95
C ASN A 4 47.77 -53.73 46.86
N GLY A 5 47.21 -52.94 45.92
CA GLY A 5 48.03 -52.29 44.89
C GLY A 5 47.27 -51.38 43.92
N VAL A 6 46.32 -51.93 43.15
CA VAL A 6 45.74 -51.25 41.96
C VAL A 6 44.44 -50.48 42.25
N SER A 7 43.87 -50.58 43.47
CA SER A 7 42.61 -49.90 43.81
C SER A 7 42.73 -48.37 43.95
N ARG A 8 43.94 -47.86 44.23
CA ARG A 8 44.15 -46.43 44.53
C ARG A 8 43.91 -45.51 43.34
N THR A 9 44.46 -45.80 42.16
CA THR A 9 44.37 -44.90 40.99
C THR A 9 42.94 -44.65 40.52
N TYR A 10 42.01 -45.60 40.66
CA TYR A 10 40.60 -45.35 40.32
C TYR A 10 39.88 -44.47 41.36
N GLN A 11 40.12 -44.66 42.66
CA GLN A 11 39.55 -43.78 43.69
C GLN A 11 40.22 -42.40 43.70
N GLU A 12 41.51 -42.31 43.37
CA GLU A 12 42.26 -41.06 43.21
C GLU A 12 41.83 -40.30 41.95
N ALA A 13 41.54 -40.98 40.83
CA ALA A 13 40.91 -40.36 39.66
C ALA A 13 39.48 -39.87 39.96
N PHE A 14 38.70 -40.65 40.71
CA PHE A 14 37.36 -40.24 41.14
C PHE A 14 37.39 -39.11 42.21
N ALA A 15 38.47 -39.01 42.99
CA ALA A 15 38.72 -37.90 43.91
C ALA A 15 39.27 -36.65 43.20
N ALA A 16 40.06 -36.79 42.14
CA ALA A 16 40.48 -35.70 41.26
C ALA A 16 39.28 -35.11 40.48
N SER A 17 38.34 -35.95 40.03
CA SER A 17 37.01 -35.55 39.55
C SER A 17 36.17 -34.83 40.62
N LYS A 18 36.51 -35.04 41.91
CA LYS A 18 35.87 -34.41 43.07
C LYS A 18 36.61 -33.17 43.58
N HIS A 19 37.74 -32.79 42.98
CA HIS A 19 38.23 -31.43 43.10
C HIS A 19 37.19 -30.52 42.47
N GLN A 20 36.76 -29.51 43.22
CA GLN A 20 35.68 -28.63 42.79
C GLN A 20 36.03 -27.99 41.43
N ILE A 21 35.31 -28.40 40.39
CA ILE A 21 34.94 -27.44 39.35
C ILE A 21 34.24 -26.33 40.12
N GLN A 22 34.89 -25.17 40.24
CA GLN A 22 34.21 -23.96 40.65
C GLN A 22 33.19 -23.67 39.56
N LEU A 23 31.94 -24.08 39.81
CA LEU A 23 30.79 -23.54 39.10
C LEU A 23 30.94 -22.01 39.18
N PRO A 24 30.95 -21.29 38.05
CA PRO A 24 31.15 -19.84 38.08
C PRO A 24 30.07 -19.24 38.97
N ASP A 25 30.50 -18.42 39.94
CA ASP A 25 29.79 -18.22 41.22
C ASP A 25 28.27 -18.19 41.07
N SER A 26 27.57 -19.06 41.81
CA SER A 26 26.12 -19.30 41.68
C SER A 26 25.25 -18.06 41.93
N ASP A 27 25.85 -16.96 42.38
CA ASP A 27 25.19 -15.67 42.48
C ASP A 27 24.99 -14.94 41.14
N PHE A 28 25.71 -15.30 40.07
CA PHE A 28 25.60 -14.63 38.74
C PHE A 28 24.74 -15.35 37.70
N PHE A 29 24.33 -16.61 37.95
CA PHE A 29 23.59 -17.43 36.97
C PHE A 29 22.25 -17.94 37.52
N ASP A 30 21.30 -18.19 36.62
CA ASP A 30 20.01 -18.82 36.88
C ASP A 30 20.08 -20.36 36.76
N ASP A 31 18.99 -21.04 37.13
CA ASP A 31 18.80 -22.51 37.05
C ASP A 31 18.92 -23.11 35.63
N ASP A 32 18.91 -22.27 34.59
CA ASP A 32 19.12 -22.66 33.19
C ASP A 32 20.55 -22.37 32.67
N GLY A 33 21.46 -21.92 33.54
CA GLY A 33 22.84 -21.56 33.20
C GLY A 33 22.99 -20.24 32.45
N ARG A 34 21.94 -19.42 32.37
CA ARG A 34 22.02 -18.05 31.80
C ARG A 34 22.37 -17.01 32.87
N PRO A 35 22.86 -15.82 32.49
CA PRO A 35 23.02 -14.70 33.42
C PRO A 35 21.71 -14.40 34.17
N LYS A 36 21.82 -14.20 35.49
CA LYS A 36 20.70 -14.17 36.43
C LYS A 36 19.71 -13.04 36.15
N ARG A 37 18.45 -13.42 35.94
CA ARG A 37 17.35 -12.49 35.66
C ARG A 37 17.05 -11.60 36.86
N THR A 38 16.66 -10.35 36.59
CA THR A 38 16.45 -9.30 37.62
C THR A 38 15.04 -8.72 37.62
N GLY A 39 14.21 -9.04 36.62
CA GLY A 39 12.89 -8.47 36.42
C GLY A 39 11.91 -8.74 37.55
N THR A 40 10.98 -7.81 37.75
CA THR A 40 10.02 -7.76 38.87
C THR A 40 8.61 -7.48 38.34
N VAL A 41 7.60 -7.49 39.23
CA VAL A 41 6.22 -7.04 38.90
C VAL A 41 6.24 -5.65 38.25
N TRP A 42 7.06 -4.72 38.73
CA TRP A 42 7.09 -3.34 38.24
C TRP A 42 7.73 -3.21 36.86
N THR A 43 8.88 -3.85 36.60
CA THR A 43 9.50 -3.82 35.26
C THR A 43 8.63 -4.56 34.23
N SER A 44 8.08 -5.71 34.61
CA SER A 44 7.14 -6.47 33.75
C SER A 44 5.90 -5.65 33.43
N SER A 45 5.34 -4.93 34.41
CA SER A 45 4.21 -4.03 34.18
C SER A 45 4.60 -2.86 33.27
N ALA A 46 5.79 -2.29 33.42
CA ALA A 46 6.27 -1.23 32.52
C ALA A 46 6.40 -1.71 31.06
N HIS A 47 6.92 -2.92 30.83
CA HIS A 47 6.96 -3.51 29.48
C HIS A 47 5.56 -3.77 28.91
N ILE A 48 4.64 -4.37 29.70
CA ILE A 48 3.26 -4.61 29.26
C ILE A 48 2.54 -3.27 28.97
N ILE A 49 2.64 -2.29 29.86
CA ILE A 49 2.02 -0.97 29.69
C ILE A 49 2.57 -0.26 28.46
N THR A 50 3.89 -0.31 28.22
CA THR A 50 4.54 0.24 27.00
C THR A 50 4.04 -0.42 25.72
N ALA A 51 3.74 -1.72 25.78
CA ALA A 51 3.30 -2.50 24.63
C ALA A 51 1.79 -2.38 24.36
N VAL A 52 0.98 -2.19 25.41
CA VAL A 52 -0.48 -2.08 25.35
C VAL A 52 -0.88 -0.62 25.13
N ILE A 53 -0.67 0.26 26.13
CA ILE A 53 -0.85 1.70 25.92
C ILE A 53 0.15 2.08 24.83
N GLY A 54 -0.33 2.80 23.82
CA GLY A 54 0.40 3.04 22.57
C GLY A 54 -0.56 3.52 21.50
N SER A 55 -0.22 3.27 20.23
CA SER A 55 -1.06 3.70 19.11
C SER A 55 -2.51 3.18 19.18
N GLY A 56 -2.74 2.03 19.84
CA GLY A 56 -4.07 1.47 20.05
C GLY A 56 -5.06 2.44 20.69
N VAL A 57 -4.68 3.11 21.79
CA VAL A 57 -5.57 4.03 22.54
C VAL A 57 -6.06 5.20 21.69
N LEU A 58 -5.23 5.66 20.75
CA LEU A 58 -5.54 6.79 19.87
C LEU A 58 -6.74 6.50 18.97
N SER A 59 -6.95 5.23 18.58
CA SER A 59 -8.05 4.82 17.71
C SER A 59 -9.36 4.50 18.43
N LEU A 60 -9.36 4.42 19.77
CA LEU A 60 -10.52 3.95 20.54
C LEU A 60 -11.71 4.91 20.52
N ALA A 61 -11.48 6.23 20.42
CA ALA A 61 -12.56 7.21 20.28
C ALA A 61 -13.33 6.98 18.96
N TRP A 62 -12.61 6.76 17.86
CA TRP A 62 -13.21 6.37 16.58
C TRP A 62 -13.90 5.00 16.65
N ALA A 63 -13.32 4.02 17.34
CA ALA A 63 -13.89 2.68 17.47
C ALA A 63 -15.21 2.68 18.27
N ILE A 64 -15.26 3.38 19.41
CA ILE A 64 -16.53 3.62 20.13
C ILE A 64 -17.50 4.39 19.23
N ALA A 65 -17.06 5.35 18.43
CA ALA A 65 -17.96 6.08 17.54
C ALA A 65 -18.64 5.19 16.48
N GLN A 66 -18.02 4.10 16.04
CA GLN A 66 -18.69 3.15 15.12
C GLN A 66 -19.70 2.25 15.84
N LEU A 67 -19.43 1.91 17.10
CA LEU A 67 -20.20 0.95 17.91
C LEU A 67 -21.31 1.59 18.76
N GLY A 68 -21.15 2.86 19.13
CA GLY A 68 -22.06 3.60 20.01
C GLY A 68 -21.80 3.43 21.50
N TRP A 69 -22.50 4.25 22.28
CA TRP A 69 -22.40 4.31 23.75
C TRP A 69 -22.71 2.99 24.46
N VAL A 70 -23.47 2.08 23.85
CA VAL A 70 -23.79 0.77 24.44
C VAL A 70 -22.73 -0.27 24.08
N ALA A 71 -22.54 -0.54 22.77
CA ALA A 71 -21.70 -1.65 22.34
C ALA A 71 -20.20 -1.36 22.50
N GLY A 72 -19.75 -0.12 22.31
CA GLY A 72 -18.33 0.24 22.39
C GLY A 72 -17.70 -0.10 23.75
N PRO A 73 -18.19 0.50 24.87
CA PRO A 73 -17.68 0.20 26.21
C PRO A 73 -17.84 -1.28 26.61
N ALA A 74 -18.97 -1.91 26.26
CA ALA A 74 -19.21 -3.32 26.59
C ALA A 74 -18.21 -4.27 25.90
N ILE A 75 -17.93 -4.03 24.61
CA ILE A 75 -16.93 -4.80 23.85
C ILE A 75 -15.53 -4.55 24.40
N MET A 76 -15.19 -3.32 24.80
CA MET A 76 -13.88 -3.02 25.39
C MET A 76 -13.66 -3.70 26.74
N ILE A 77 -14.70 -3.85 27.57
CA ILE A 77 -14.65 -4.61 28.83
C ILE A 77 -14.51 -6.11 28.53
N LEU A 78 -15.23 -6.63 27.53
CA LEU A 78 -15.12 -8.03 27.10
C LEU A 78 -13.70 -8.37 26.61
N PHE A 79 -13.13 -7.54 25.73
CA PHE A 79 -11.77 -7.74 25.23
C PHE A 79 -10.71 -7.65 26.34
N SER A 80 -10.88 -6.73 27.31
CA SER A 80 -10.05 -6.66 28.52
C SER A 80 -10.10 -7.97 29.32
N ALA A 81 -11.30 -8.45 29.65
CA ALA A 81 -11.50 -9.66 30.45
C ALA A 81 -10.94 -10.92 29.77
N VAL A 82 -11.19 -11.07 28.46
CA VAL A 82 -10.62 -12.18 27.66
C VAL A 82 -9.10 -12.11 27.65
N THR A 83 -8.52 -10.95 27.36
CA THR A 83 -7.06 -10.76 27.28
C THR A 83 -6.39 -11.03 28.63
N TYR A 84 -6.96 -10.54 29.74
CA TYR A 84 -6.47 -10.83 31.09
C TYR A 84 -6.48 -12.33 31.38
N TYR A 85 -7.60 -13.00 31.11
CA TYR A 85 -7.75 -14.43 31.37
C TYR A 85 -6.77 -15.28 30.57
N THR A 86 -6.68 -15.07 29.24
CA THR A 86 -5.79 -15.85 28.38
C THR A 86 -4.31 -15.53 28.61
N SER A 87 -3.97 -14.32 29.03
CA SER A 87 -2.60 -13.94 29.41
C SER A 87 -2.13 -14.68 30.67
N ILE A 88 -3.02 -15.01 31.61
CA ILE A 88 -2.70 -15.90 32.75
C ILE A 88 -2.48 -17.34 32.27
N LEU A 89 -3.30 -17.84 31.33
CA LEU A 89 -3.11 -19.17 30.75
C LEU A 89 -1.74 -19.28 30.04
N LEU A 90 -1.35 -18.25 29.30
CA LEU A 90 -0.04 -18.12 28.66
C LEU A 90 1.10 -18.08 29.69
N ALA A 91 0.96 -17.28 30.75
CA ALA A 91 2.00 -17.15 31.78
C ALA A 91 2.29 -18.46 32.53
N ALA A 92 1.28 -19.32 32.70
CA ALA A 92 1.42 -20.67 33.27
C ALA A 92 2.13 -21.67 32.32
N CYS A 93 2.32 -21.32 31.05
CA CYS A 93 3.00 -22.14 30.04
C CYS A 93 4.51 -21.82 29.89
N TYR A 94 5.05 -20.85 30.62
CA TYR A 94 6.47 -20.46 30.50
C TYR A 94 7.45 -21.61 30.83
N ARG A 95 7.22 -22.37 31.91
CA ARG A 95 7.99 -23.57 32.26
C ARG A 95 7.23 -24.84 31.88
N THR A 96 7.88 -25.75 31.17
CA THR A 96 7.30 -27.04 30.75
C THR A 96 7.52 -28.12 31.82
N GLY A 97 6.44 -28.81 32.20
CA GLY A 97 6.43 -29.70 33.35
C GLY A 97 6.16 -28.93 34.65
N ASP A 98 7.07 -29.04 35.61
CA ASP A 98 6.96 -28.36 36.90
C ASP A 98 7.03 -26.82 36.78
N GLN A 99 6.32 -26.11 37.67
CA GLN A 99 6.24 -24.64 37.63
C GLN A 99 7.45 -23.94 38.26
N VAL A 100 8.31 -24.65 39.02
CA VAL A 100 9.50 -24.08 39.68
C VAL A 100 10.79 -24.56 39.01
N ASN A 101 10.87 -25.85 38.69
CA ASN A 101 12.07 -26.54 38.20
C ASN A 101 11.91 -27.03 36.75
N GLY A 102 10.74 -26.84 36.14
CA GLY A 102 10.48 -27.24 34.75
C GLY A 102 11.26 -26.36 33.75
N LYS A 103 11.51 -26.90 32.57
CA LYS A 103 12.33 -26.24 31.54
C LYS A 103 11.68 -24.92 31.08
N ARG A 104 12.40 -23.81 31.23
CA ARG A 104 12.01 -22.48 30.71
C ARG A 104 11.87 -22.50 29.19
N ASN A 105 10.87 -21.78 28.67
CA ASN A 105 10.69 -21.48 27.25
C ASN A 105 10.96 -19.99 27.02
N TYR A 106 12.03 -19.66 26.29
CA TYR A 106 12.53 -18.28 26.19
C TYR A 106 11.75 -17.40 25.21
N THR A 107 10.93 -18.01 24.34
CA THR A 107 10.08 -17.31 23.38
C THR A 107 8.73 -18.00 23.21
N TYR A 108 7.72 -17.25 22.76
CA TYR A 108 6.38 -17.75 22.49
C TYR A 108 6.41 -18.98 21.56
N THR A 109 7.14 -18.87 20.45
CA THR A 109 7.30 -19.97 19.47
C THR A 109 8.02 -21.19 20.07
N GLN A 110 8.83 -21.05 21.12
CA GLN A 110 9.38 -22.19 21.87
C GLN A 110 8.33 -22.84 22.78
N ALA A 111 7.51 -22.07 23.48
CA ALA A 111 6.40 -22.62 24.28
C ALA A 111 5.43 -23.44 23.40
N VAL A 112 5.04 -22.91 22.24
CA VAL A 112 4.20 -23.64 21.27
C VAL A 112 4.88 -24.93 20.78
N ARG A 113 6.22 -24.92 20.63
CA ARG A 113 7.00 -26.12 20.27
C ARG A 113 7.01 -27.17 21.38
N SER A 114 7.08 -26.76 22.65
CA SER A 114 7.13 -27.66 23.79
C SER A 114 5.79 -28.34 24.11
N TYR A 115 4.65 -27.70 23.82
CA TYR A 115 3.31 -28.26 24.09
C TYR A 115 2.57 -28.82 22.88
N LEU A 116 2.66 -28.16 21.71
CA LEU A 116 1.79 -28.42 20.56
C LEU A 116 2.56 -28.94 19.34
N GLY A 117 3.82 -28.54 19.19
CA GLY A 117 4.74 -29.07 18.18
C GLY A 117 4.27 -28.92 16.72
N GLY A 118 4.85 -29.74 15.84
CA GLY A 118 4.40 -29.94 14.46
C GLY A 118 4.13 -28.66 13.66
N MET A 119 2.95 -28.61 13.01
CA MET A 119 2.52 -27.47 12.20
C MET A 119 2.13 -26.24 13.03
N ASN A 120 1.75 -26.41 14.30
CA ASN A 120 1.36 -25.31 15.18
C ASN A 120 2.51 -24.33 15.41
N VAL A 121 3.75 -24.81 15.48
CA VAL A 121 4.97 -23.99 15.54
C VAL A 121 5.12 -23.12 14.28
N LYS A 122 4.85 -23.67 13.09
CA LYS A 122 4.95 -22.92 11.82
C LYS A 122 3.86 -21.86 11.70
N PHE A 123 2.63 -22.19 12.10
CA PHE A 123 1.50 -21.26 12.10
C PHE A 123 1.71 -20.13 13.13
N CYS A 124 2.17 -20.47 14.35
CA CYS A 124 2.54 -19.49 15.37
C CYS A 124 3.62 -18.53 14.86
N ALA A 125 4.75 -19.05 14.36
CA ALA A 125 5.84 -18.23 13.84
C ALA A 125 5.36 -17.30 12.69
N LEU A 126 4.61 -17.83 11.72
CA LEU A 126 4.09 -17.04 10.60
C LEU A 126 3.24 -15.85 11.09
N VAL A 127 2.30 -16.10 12.00
CA VAL A 127 1.38 -15.06 12.47
C VAL A 127 2.06 -14.11 13.47
N GLN A 128 2.93 -14.61 14.36
CA GLN A 128 3.72 -13.80 15.29
C GLN A 128 4.58 -12.81 14.50
N TYR A 129 5.41 -13.29 13.58
CA TYR A 129 6.36 -12.42 12.85
C TYR A 129 5.68 -11.49 11.83
N ALA A 130 4.58 -11.90 11.19
CA ALA A 130 3.78 -11.00 10.35
C ALA A 130 3.11 -9.88 11.16
N ASN A 131 2.64 -10.18 12.38
CA ASN A 131 2.06 -9.21 13.29
C ASN A 131 3.12 -8.19 13.76
N LEU A 132 4.29 -8.64 14.22
CA LEU A 132 5.40 -7.75 14.63
C LEU A 132 5.84 -6.79 13.50
N PHE A 133 5.95 -7.28 12.26
CA PHE A 133 6.21 -6.43 11.08
C PHE A 133 5.11 -5.41 10.81
N GLY A 134 3.84 -5.81 10.99
CA GLY A 134 2.70 -4.89 10.91
C GLY A 134 2.74 -3.80 11.98
N VAL A 135 3.03 -4.16 13.24
CA VAL A 135 3.15 -3.19 14.36
C VAL A 135 4.20 -2.13 14.04
N ALA A 136 5.36 -2.52 13.52
CA ALA A 136 6.43 -1.62 13.10
C ALA A 136 5.95 -0.59 12.03
N ILE A 137 5.17 -1.02 11.04
CA ILE A 137 4.55 -0.13 10.05
C ILE A 137 3.55 0.82 10.73
N GLY A 138 2.66 0.29 11.58
CA GLY A 138 1.65 1.07 12.30
C GLY A 138 2.23 2.14 13.22
N TYR A 139 3.35 1.86 13.89
CA TYR A 139 4.09 2.82 14.71
C TYR A 139 4.79 3.90 13.86
N THR A 140 5.39 3.54 12.73
CA THR A 140 5.98 4.52 11.79
C THR A 140 4.91 5.50 11.28
N ILE A 141 3.71 5.01 10.96
CA ILE A 141 2.58 5.86 10.60
C ILE A 141 2.18 6.77 11.77
N ALA A 142 1.93 6.21 12.96
CA ALA A 142 1.46 6.97 14.12
C ALA A 142 2.45 8.07 14.57
N ALA A 143 3.74 7.76 14.64
CA ALA A 143 4.77 8.72 14.99
C ALA A 143 4.90 9.85 13.95
N SER A 144 4.77 9.53 12.66
CA SER A 144 4.76 10.55 11.61
C SER A 144 3.55 11.50 11.73
N ILE A 145 2.37 10.99 12.10
CA ILE A 145 1.16 11.79 12.34
C ILE A 145 1.37 12.76 13.50
N SER A 146 1.96 12.30 14.61
CA SER A 146 2.23 13.17 15.76
C SER A 146 3.35 14.19 15.51
N MET A 147 4.42 13.83 14.78
CA MET A 147 5.42 14.83 14.36
C MET A 147 4.84 15.89 13.41
N MET A 148 3.96 15.50 12.49
CA MET A 148 3.21 16.44 11.66
C MET A 148 2.32 17.36 12.50
N ALA A 149 1.63 16.82 13.52
CA ALA A 149 0.76 17.60 14.39
C ALA A 149 1.54 18.71 15.12
N VAL A 150 2.69 18.41 15.72
CA VAL A 150 3.54 19.41 16.42
C VAL A 150 3.96 20.54 15.48
N LYS A 151 4.51 20.21 14.30
CA LYS A 151 5.03 21.26 13.41
C LYS A 151 3.93 22.03 12.68
N ARG A 152 2.76 21.41 12.43
CA ARG A 152 1.55 22.10 11.96
C ARG A 152 1.00 23.06 13.02
N SER A 153 0.89 22.60 14.27
CA SER A 153 0.46 23.38 15.44
C SER A 153 1.31 24.64 15.63
N ASN A 154 2.64 24.49 15.69
CA ASN A 154 3.56 25.62 15.84
C ASN A 154 3.51 26.60 14.66
N CYS A 155 3.48 26.10 13.42
CA CYS A 155 3.38 26.94 12.24
C CYS A 155 2.05 27.72 12.19
N TYR A 156 0.93 27.09 12.56
CA TYR A 156 -0.38 27.73 12.60
C TYR A 156 -0.42 28.87 13.62
N HIS A 157 0.13 28.66 14.82
CA HIS A 157 0.17 29.70 15.85
C HIS A 157 1.19 30.81 15.53
N ASN A 158 2.37 30.47 15.00
CA ASN A 158 3.39 31.45 14.60
C ASN A 158 2.93 32.34 13.42
N SER A 159 2.06 31.84 12.53
CA SER A 159 1.44 32.65 11.48
C SER A 159 0.23 33.47 11.97
N GLY A 160 -0.17 33.35 13.24
CA GLY A 160 -1.38 33.97 13.78
C GLY A 160 -2.67 33.40 13.19
N GLY A 161 -2.67 32.10 12.86
CA GLY A 161 -3.78 31.38 12.21
C GLY A 161 -3.92 31.64 10.71
N LYS A 162 -2.93 32.28 10.06
CA LYS A 162 -3.01 32.72 8.66
C LYS A 162 -2.49 31.69 7.65
N ASP A 163 -1.57 30.81 8.03
CA ASP A 163 -1.13 29.68 7.21
C ASP A 163 -1.73 28.37 7.78
N PRO A 164 -2.52 27.62 6.99
CA PRO A 164 -2.99 26.27 7.35
C PRO A 164 -1.90 25.19 7.52
N CYS A 165 -0.65 25.51 7.16
CA CYS A 165 0.58 24.78 7.48
C CYS A 165 0.60 23.31 7.03
N LYS A 166 0.58 23.12 5.71
CA LYS A 166 0.77 21.83 5.02
C LYS A 166 2.01 21.09 5.51
N MET A 167 1.87 19.82 5.85
CA MET A 167 2.99 18.93 6.23
C MET A 167 3.10 17.76 5.26
N ASN A 168 4.32 17.43 4.81
CA ASN A 168 4.58 16.20 4.04
C ASN A 168 4.86 15.04 5.01
N SER A 169 3.94 14.08 5.10
CA SER A 169 4.05 12.88 5.94
C SER A 169 5.33 12.10 5.75
N ASN A 170 5.78 11.98 4.49
CA ASN A 170 6.85 11.07 4.11
C ASN A 170 8.19 11.52 4.69
N VAL A 171 8.39 12.84 4.89
CA VAL A 171 9.57 13.37 5.58
C VAL A 171 9.62 12.85 7.03
N TYR A 172 8.51 12.88 7.75
CA TYR A 172 8.45 12.43 9.14
C TYR A 172 8.49 10.90 9.28
N MET A 173 7.93 10.16 8.32
CA MET A 173 8.11 8.70 8.25
C MET A 173 9.58 8.34 8.03
N ILE A 174 10.27 9.03 7.12
CA ILE A 174 11.72 8.84 6.89
C ILE A 174 12.54 9.25 8.13
N SER A 175 12.22 10.37 8.78
CA SER A 175 12.90 10.77 10.03
C SER A 175 12.72 9.75 11.15
N PHE A 176 11.52 9.16 11.30
CA PHE A 176 11.29 8.07 12.24
C PHE A 176 12.11 6.82 11.86
N GLY A 177 12.06 6.41 10.59
CA GLY A 177 12.85 5.28 10.09
C GLY A 177 14.36 5.45 10.30
N ILE A 178 14.90 6.67 10.16
CA ILE A 178 16.32 6.96 10.45
C ILE A 178 16.63 6.79 11.95
N ALA A 179 15.75 7.24 12.85
CA ALA A 179 15.92 7.00 14.29
C ALA A 179 15.85 5.51 14.64
N GLU A 180 14.91 4.78 14.05
CA GLU A 180 14.78 3.32 14.27
C GLU A 180 15.92 2.51 13.64
N ILE A 181 16.55 2.95 12.55
CA ILE A 181 17.77 2.30 12.02
C ILE A 181 18.90 2.36 13.06
N ILE A 182 19.03 3.46 13.79
CA ILE A 182 20.06 3.64 14.83
C ILE A 182 19.69 2.82 16.08
N LEU A 183 18.46 2.96 16.59
CA LEU A 183 18.05 2.34 17.84
C LEU A 183 17.84 0.82 17.72
N SER A 184 17.50 0.32 16.52
CA SER A 184 17.43 -1.12 16.24
C SER A 184 18.78 -1.81 16.32
N GLN A 185 19.90 -1.11 16.50
CA GLN A 185 21.20 -1.76 16.73
C GLN A 185 21.39 -2.25 18.18
N ILE A 186 20.53 -1.86 19.13
CA ILE A 186 20.57 -2.35 20.52
C ILE A 186 20.40 -3.89 20.50
N PRO A 187 21.30 -4.67 21.15
CA PRO A 187 21.45 -6.09 20.84
C PRO A 187 20.25 -6.95 21.24
N ASP A 188 19.67 -6.72 22.42
CA ASP A 188 18.64 -7.57 23.03
C ASP A 188 17.61 -6.79 23.87
N PHE A 189 16.61 -7.51 24.40
CA PHE A 189 15.49 -6.97 25.16
C PHE A 189 15.84 -6.54 26.60
N ASN A 190 16.88 -7.11 27.21
CA ASN A 190 17.29 -6.75 28.58
C ASN A 190 17.93 -5.35 28.59
N GLU A 191 18.80 -5.03 27.64
CA GLU A 191 19.43 -3.69 27.51
C GLU A 191 18.43 -2.58 27.13
N LEU A 192 17.16 -2.92 26.79
CA LEU A 192 16.05 -1.98 26.52
C LEU A 192 15.21 -1.62 27.76
N TRP A 193 15.55 -2.10 28.96
CA TRP A 193 14.76 -1.88 30.18
C TRP A 193 14.49 -0.39 30.46
N TRP A 194 15.50 0.47 30.30
CA TRP A 194 15.41 1.90 30.57
C TRP A 194 14.53 2.63 29.53
N LEU A 195 14.65 2.25 28.25
CA LEU A 195 13.86 2.83 27.16
C LEU A 195 12.37 2.47 27.34
N SER A 196 12.09 1.26 27.83
CA SER A 196 10.73 0.83 28.19
C SER A 196 10.14 1.65 29.34
N ILE A 197 10.94 2.04 30.34
CA ILE A 197 10.46 2.91 31.44
C ILE A 197 10.13 4.32 30.92
N VAL A 198 10.99 4.90 30.09
CA VAL A 198 10.74 6.20 29.44
C VAL A 198 9.47 6.15 28.59
N ALA A 199 9.31 5.09 27.80
CA ALA A 199 8.15 4.89 26.95
C ALA A 199 6.85 4.73 27.77
N ALA A 200 6.87 3.95 28.86
CA ALA A 200 5.73 3.83 29.77
C ALA A 200 5.31 5.19 30.37
N ILE A 201 6.27 6.00 30.83
CA ILE A 201 6.00 7.35 31.37
C ILE A 201 5.32 8.22 30.30
N MET A 202 5.89 8.26 29.09
CA MET A 202 5.34 9.06 27.98
C MET A 202 3.95 8.57 27.55
N SER A 203 3.68 7.25 27.64
CA SER A 203 2.36 6.67 27.37
C SER A 203 1.26 7.22 28.28
N PHE A 204 1.57 7.40 29.57
CA PHE A 204 0.67 8.05 30.52
C PHE A 204 0.59 9.55 30.26
N THR A 205 1.71 10.23 29.96
CA THR A 205 1.73 11.68 29.69
C THR A 205 0.72 12.08 28.61
N TYR A 206 0.79 11.49 27.41
CA TYR A 206 -0.16 11.88 26.37
C TYR A 206 -1.58 11.36 26.62
N SER A 207 -1.75 10.21 27.30
CA SER A 207 -3.08 9.67 27.60
C SER A 207 -3.83 10.53 28.62
N ILE A 208 -3.13 11.03 29.65
CA ILE A 208 -3.67 11.98 30.63
C ILE A 208 -4.01 13.31 29.95
N ILE A 209 -3.14 13.83 29.07
CA ILE A 209 -3.41 15.07 28.33
C ILE A 209 -4.61 14.89 27.39
N GLY A 210 -4.64 13.83 26.58
CA GLY A 210 -5.74 13.54 25.65
C GLY A 210 -7.09 13.36 26.35
N LEU A 211 -7.10 12.71 27.52
CA LEU A 211 -8.26 12.62 28.39
C LEU A 211 -8.68 13.99 28.92
N GLY A 212 -7.74 14.80 29.42
CA GLY A 212 -8.01 16.15 29.92
C GLY A 212 -8.58 17.08 28.84
N LEU A 213 -8.03 17.03 27.62
CA LEU A 213 -8.54 17.72 26.44
C LEU A 213 -9.95 17.24 26.05
N GLY A 214 -10.22 15.93 26.14
CA GLY A 214 -11.55 15.36 25.94
C GLY A 214 -12.57 15.87 26.95
N ILE A 215 -12.26 15.80 28.26
CA ILE A 215 -13.11 16.32 29.34
C ILE A 215 -13.38 17.82 29.15
N ALA A 216 -12.34 18.62 28.92
CA ALA A 216 -12.48 20.06 28.70
C ALA A 216 -13.31 20.38 27.44
N LYS A 217 -13.19 19.58 26.38
CA LYS A 217 -14.00 19.72 25.16
C LYS A 217 -15.46 19.32 25.36
N VAL A 218 -15.76 18.31 26.18
CA VAL A 218 -17.14 17.97 26.58
C VAL A 218 -17.77 19.11 27.38
N ILE A 219 -17.06 19.64 28.38
CA ILE A 219 -17.51 20.80 29.17
C ILE A 219 -17.75 22.01 28.24
N GLY A 220 -16.81 22.33 27.36
CA GLY A 220 -16.92 23.43 26.40
C GLY A 220 -17.95 23.22 25.28
N ASN A 221 -18.39 21.98 25.01
CA ASN A 221 -19.52 21.70 24.12
C ASN A 221 -20.88 21.92 24.81
N GLY A 222 -20.94 21.92 26.15
CA GLY A 222 -22.18 21.93 26.94
C GLY A 222 -23.05 20.67 26.83
N VAL A 223 -22.69 19.72 25.96
CA VAL A 223 -23.43 18.47 25.71
C VAL A 223 -22.46 17.29 25.48
N ILE A 224 -22.89 16.10 25.91
CA ILE A 224 -22.25 14.83 25.55
C ILE A 224 -22.70 14.45 24.14
N LYS A 225 -21.78 14.35 23.19
CA LYS A 225 -22.07 13.92 21.81
C LYS A 225 -22.13 12.39 21.68
N GLY A 226 -22.56 11.93 20.50
CA GLY A 226 -22.61 10.51 20.12
C GLY A 226 -23.99 9.89 20.30
N SER A 227 -24.23 8.78 19.61
CA SER A 227 -25.49 8.02 19.62
C SER A 227 -25.34 6.70 20.39
N LEU A 228 -26.47 6.10 20.79
CA LEU A 228 -26.49 4.78 21.42
C LEU A 228 -25.96 3.66 20.52
N THR A 229 -26.03 3.83 19.19
CA THR A 229 -25.72 2.78 18.18
C THR A 229 -24.60 3.17 17.22
N GLY A 230 -23.80 4.18 17.55
CA GLY A 230 -22.68 4.65 16.74
C GLY A 230 -23.13 5.51 15.55
N VAL A 231 -22.23 5.70 14.58
CA VAL A 231 -22.43 6.59 13.43
C VAL A 231 -23.78 6.40 12.76
N SER A 232 -24.45 7.52 12.50
CA SER A 232 -25.82 7.57 11.99
C SER A 232 -25.93 7.07 10.54
N ILE A 233 -26.94 6.22 10.26
CA ILE A 233 -27.26 5.83 8.87
C ILE A 233 -27.76 7.08 8.14
N GLY A 234 -27.16 7.39 6.99
CA GLY A 234 -27.33 8.66 6.28
C GLY A 234 -26.07 9.54 6.31
N VAL A 235 -25.26 9.47 7.38
CA VAL A 235 -23.86 9.99 7.38
C VAL A 235 -22.93 8.97 6.71
N VAL A 236 -23.25 7.68 6.85
CA VAL A 236 -22.65 6.55 6.12
C VAL A 236 -23.75 5.69 5.50
N SER A 237 -23.42 4.91 4.46
CA SER A 237 -24.34 3.87 3.97
C SER A 237 -24.48 2.73 4.99
N GLU A 238 -25.57 1.97 4.91
CA GLU A 238 -25.81 0.78 5.73
C GLU A 238 -24.64 -0.22 5.66
N SER A 239 -24.18 -0.49 4.44
CA SER A 239 -22.99 -1.32 4.19
C SER A 239 -21.73 -0.74 4.83
N GLN A 240 -21.46 0.56 4.70
CA GLN A 240 -20.34 1.21 5.36
C GLN A 240 -20.42 1.15 6.88
N LYS A 241 -21.63 1.24 7.48
CA LYS A 241 -21.80 1.06 8.92
C LYS A 241 -21.38 -0.34 9.37
N ILE A 242 -21.80 -1.39 8.66
CA ILE A 242 -21.40 -2.78 8.95
C ILE A 242 -19.88 -2.95 8.86
N TRP A 243 -19.25 -2.49 7.76
CA TRP A 243 -17.80 -2.65 7.58
C TRP A 243 -16.98 -1.83 8.58
N ARG A 244 -17.42 -0.63 8.96
CA ARG A 244 -16.77 0.18 9.99
C ARG A 244 -16.94 -0.40 11.40
N THR A 245 -18.11 -0.97 11.71
CA THR A 245 -18.33 -1.74 12.95
C THR A 245 -17.36 -2.91 13.06
N PHE A 246 -17.20 -3.70 11.99
CA PHE A 246 -16.21 -4.79 11.98
C PHE A 246 -14.77 -4.27 12.07
N GLN A 247 -14.44 -3.17 11.40
CA GLN A 247 -13.13 -2.53 11.56
C GLN A 247 -12.86 -2.13 13.02
N ALA A 248 -13.83 -1.50 13.70
CA ALA A 248 -13.72 -1.11 15.10
C ALA A 248 -13.45 -2.28 16.06
N LEU A 249 -13.99 -3.48 15.78
CA LEU A 249 -13.62 -4.70 16.51
C LEU A 249 -12.12 -5.02 16.37
N GLY A 250 -11.56 -4.85 15.17
CA GLY A 250 -10.12 -5.01 14.91
C GLY A 250 -9.26 -3.98 15.65
N ASN A 251 -9.69 -2.72 15.69
CA ASN A 251 -9.00 -1.66 16.44
C ASN A 251 -8.99 -1.91 17.95
N ILE A 252 -10.10 -2.40 18.52
CA ILE A 252 -10.17 -2.80 19.94
C ILE A 252 -9.32 -4.05 20.19
N ALA A 253 -9.34 -5.03 19.27
CA ALA A 253 -8.51 -6.23 19.33
C ALA A 253 -7.01 -5.88 19.33
N PHE A 254 -6.59 -4.93 18.49
CA PHE A 254 -5.23 -4.39 18.46
C PHE A 254 -4.85 -3.72 19.77
N ALA A 255 -5.71 -2.86 20.32
CA ALA A 255 -5.41 -2.09 21.52
C ALA A 255 -5.11 -2.96 22.75
N TYR A 256 -5.60 -4.20 22.82
CA TYR A 256 -5.29 -5.16 23.88
C TYR A 256 -4.24 -6.23 23.48
N SER A 257 -3.62 -6.13 22.30
CA SER A 257 -2.77 -7.20 21.76
C SER A 257 -1.29 -7.07 22.17
N TYR A 258 -0.92 -7.66 23.31
CA TYR A 258 0.48 -7.76 23.77
C TYR A 258 0.94 -9.21 24.06
N SER A 259 0.02 -10.17 24.00
CA SER A 259 0.26 -11.60 24.25
C SER A 259 1.44 -12.16 23.47
N MET A 260 1.65 -11.68 22.24
CA MET A 260 2.67 -12.12 21.29
C MET A 260 4.13 -11.85 21.71
N ILE A 261 4.35 -11.09 22.79
CA ILE A 261 5.66 -10.85 23.43
C ILE A 261 5.65 -11.17 24.93
N LEU A 262 4.58 -11.80 25.44
CA LEU A 262 4.38 -12.01 26.89
C LEU A 262 5.40 -12.99 27.47
N ILE A 263 5.73 -14.05 26.74
CA ILE A 263 6.72 -15.05 27.16
C ILE A 263 8.13 -14.44 27.18
N GLU A 264 8.44 -13.59 26.21
CA GLU A 264 9.69 -12.86 26.08
C GLU A 264 9.86 -11.84 27.23
N ILE A 265 8.80 -11.13 27.62
CA ILE A 265 8.80 -10.28 28.84
C ILE A 265 8.96 -11.15 30.10
N GLN A 266 8.29 -12.29 30.18
CA GLN A 266 8.37 -13.20 31.32
C GLN A 266 9.76 -13.84 31.49
N ASP A 267 10.53 -14.03 30.40
CA ASP A 267 11.92 -14.48 30.46
C ASP A 267 12.89 -13.44 31.05
N THR A 268 12.44 -12.20 31.34
CA THR A 268 13.22 -11.21 32.11
C THR A 268 13.09 -11.37 33.63
N ILE A 269 12.11 -12.16 34.10
CA ILE A 269 11.69 -12.19 35.51
C ILE A 269 12.62 -13.06 36.36
N LYS A 270 12.99 -12.54 37.55
CA LYS A 270 13.76 -13.28 38.55
C LYS A 270 12.91 -14.32 39.28
N SER A 271 13.53 -15.43 39.67
CA SER A 271 12.93 -16.49 40.48
C SER A 271 13.87 -16.82 41.66
N PRO A 272 13.38 -17.14 42.87
CA PRO A 272 11.97 -17.15 43.29
C PRO A 272 11.40 -15.73 43.52
N PRO A 273 10.06 -15.57 43.60
CA PRO A 273 9.03 -16.59 43.41
C PRO A 273 8.81 -16.92 41.92
N GLU A 274 8.03 -17.98 41.65
CA GLU A 274 7.65 -18.43 40.29
C GLU A 274 7.34 -17.27 39.33
N GLU A 275 7.93 -17.35 38.14
CA GLU A 275 7.83 -16.31 37.12
C GLU A 275 6.37 -16.12 36.69
N SER A 276 5.58 -17.20 36.64
CA SER A 276 4.14 -17.18 36.31
C SER A 276 3.29 -16.44 37.36
N LYS A 277 3.64 -16.53 38.65
CA LYS A 277 2.97 -15.78 39.74
C LYS A 277 3.32 -14.30 39.70
N THR A 278 4.58 -13.96 39.41
CA THR A 278 5.03 -12.57 39.23
C THR A 278 4.38 -11.95 37.99
N MET A 279 4.36 -12.67 36.87
CA MET A 279 3.77 -12.21 35.61
C MET A 279 2.25 -12.05 35.71
N SER A 280 1.55 -12.96 36.39
CA SER A 280 0.10 -12.84 36.62
C SER A 280 -0.28 -11.56 37.38
N LYS A 281 0.56 -11.13 38.35
CA LYS A 281 0.38 -9.85 39.06
C LYS A 281 0.63 -8.65 38.15
N ALA A 282 1.69 -8.69 37.33
CA ALA A 282 1.99 -7.64 36.37
C ALA A 282 0.89 -7.48 35.31
N THR A 283 0.40 -8.59 34.78
CA THR A 283 -0.75 -8.68 33.88
C THR A 283 -2.03 -8.10 34.48
N LEU A 284 -2.34 -8.42 35.74
CA LEU A 284 -3.50 -7.84 36.44
C LEU A 284 -3.42 -6.32 36.55
N VAL A 285 -2.30 -5.80 37.08
CA VAL A 285 -2.09 -4.35 37.24
C VAL A 285 -2.14 -3.65 35.89
N SER A 286 -1.44 -4.18 34.89
CA SER A 286 -1.34 -3.56 33.57
C SER A 286 -2.69 -3.52 32.85
N VAL A 287 -3.42 -4.64 32.78
CA VAL A 287 -4.71 -4.68 32.08
C VAL A 287 -5.78 -3.85 32.80
N LEU A 288 -5.81 -3.80 34.13
CA LEU A 288 -6.72 -2.90 34.85
C LEU A 288 -6.44 -1.43 34.51
N VAL A 289 -5.18 -1.01 34.59
CA VAL A 289 -4.78 0.38 34.32
C VAL A 289 -5.04 0.75 32.85
N THR A 290 -4.68 -0.10 31.89
CA THR A 290 -4.93 0.17 30.46
C THR A 290 -6.43 0.27 30.19
N SER A 291 -7.25 -0.65 30.71
CA SER A 291 -8.70 -0.67 30.48
C SER A 291 -9.40 0.59 31.01
N ILE A 292 -8.98 1.10 32.17
CA ILE A 292 -9.48 2.36 32.73
C ILE A 292 -9.11 3.53 31.80
N PHE A 293 -7.83 3.67 31.42
CA PHE A 293 -7.40 4.71 30.49
C PHE A 293 -8.10 4.61 29.13
N TYR A 294 -8.36 3.40 28.65
CA TYR A 294 -8.98 3.13 27.36
C TYR A 294 -10.45 3.53 27.34
N LEU A 295 -11.23 3.12 28.34
CA LEU A 295 -12.64 3.50 28.49
C LEU A 295 -12.78 5.02 28.67
N LEU A 296 -11.86 5.65 29.41
CA LEU A 296 -11.84 7.10 29.60
C LEU A 296 -11.47 7.85 28.31
N CYS A 297 -10.36 7.52 27.66
CA CYS A 297 -9.91 8.21 26.44
C CYS A 297 -10.86 7.99 25.27
N GLY A 298 -11.35 6.77 25.08
CA GLY A 298 -12.35 6.46 24.06
C GLY A 298 -13.70 7.13 24.35
N GLY A 299 -14.18 7.04 25.59
CA GLY A 299 -15.46 7.60 26.02
C GLY A 299 -15.48 9.13 25.94
N PHE A 300 -14.52 9.82 26.57
CA PHE A 300 -14.46 11.28 26.50
C PHE A 300 -14.12 11.79 25.09
N GLY A 301 -13.38 11.01 24.28
CA GLY A 301 -13.23 11.27 22.85
C GLY A 301 -14.56 11.24 22.10
N TYR A 302 -15.37 10.18 22.28
CA TYR A 302 -16.69 10.09 21.65
C TYR A 302 -17.67 11.16 22.16
N ALA A 303 -17.65 11.48 23.45
CA ALA A 303 -18.42 12.58 24.02
C ALA A 303 -18.02 13.96 23.46
N ALA A 304 -16.73 14.16 23.13
CA ALA A 304 -16.23 15.42 22.59
C ALA A 304 -16.55 15.62 21.10
N PHE A 305 -16.53 14.55 20.29
CA PHE A 305 -16.60 14.62 18.83
C PHE A 305 -17.83 13.95 18.21
N GLY A 306 -18.42 12.94 18.84
CA GLY A 306 -19.57 12.19 18.30
C GLY A 306 -19.21 11.41 17.04
N ASP A 307 -20.09 11.44 16.05
CA ASP A 307 -19.92 10.74 14.76
C ASP A 307 -18.68 11.23 13.97
N GLU A 308 -18.13 12.40 14.32
CA GLU A 308 -16.90 12.99 13.75
C GLU A 308 -15.60 12.54 14.46
N SER A 309 -15.66 11.57 15.39
CA SER A 309 -14.51 11.16 16.20
C SER A 309 -13.29 10.76 15.35
N PRO A 310 -12.10 11.34 15.59
CA PRO A 310 -10.92 11.14 14.74
C PRO A 310 -10.27 9.76 14.96
N GLY A 311 -9.68 9.20 13.91
CA GLY A 311 -8.92 7.93 13.98
C GLY A 311 -7.66 7.99 14.84
N ASN A 312 -7.18 9.18 15.17
CA ASN A 312 -6.23 9.43 16.25
C ASN A 312 -6.82 10.53 17.13
N LEU A 313 -7.13 10.22 18.39
CA LEU A 313 -7.74 11.14 19.36
C LEU A 313 -7.09 12.53 19.38
N LEU A 314 -5.76 12.63 19.28
CA LEU A 314 -5.07 13.92 19.35
C LEU A 314 -5.24 14.78 18.09
N THR A 315 -5.54 14.21 16.91
CA THR A 315 -5.70 15.03 15.69
C THR A 315 -7.00 15.84 15.70
N GLY A 316 -8.04 15.39 16.43
CA GLY A 316 -9.26 16.18 16.65
C GLY A 316 -9.05 17.43 17.51
N PHE A 317 -7.95 17.51 18.25
CA PHE A 317 -7.56 18.68 19.04
C PHE A 317 -6.60 19.62 18.30
N GLY A 318 -6.31 19.41 17.01
CA GLY A 318 -5.23 20.09 16.25
C GLY A 318 -5.18 21.63 16.24
N PHE A 319 -6.21 22.31 16.75
CA PHE A 319 -6.28 23.78 16.89
C PHE A 319 -6.65 24.23 18.32
N TYR A 320 -6.52 23.33 19.31
CA TYR A 320 -6.86 23.59 20.70
C TYR A 320 -5.85 24.53 21.37
N ASN A 321 -6.34 25.47 22.17
CA ASN A 321 -5.51 26.37 22.96
C ASN A 321 -5.64 26.04 24.46
N PRO A 322 -4.53 25.88 25.21
CA PRO A 322 -3.14 26.10 24.81
C PRO A 322 -2.55 24.98 23.93
N TYR A 323 -1.94 25.37 22.79
CA TYR A 323 -1.39 24.43 21.82
C TYR A 323 -0.11 23.72 22.30
N TRP A 324 0.69 24.37 23.16
CA TRP A 324 1.90 23.75 23.74
C TRP A 324 1.61 22.45 24.49
N LEU A 325 0.41 22.33 25.07
CA LEU A 325 -0.01 21.13 25.79
C LEU A 325 -0.28 19.96 24.82
N LEU A 326 -0.86 20.26 23.66
CA LEU A 326 -1.05 19.29 22.57
C LEU A 326 0.28 18.89 21.93
N ASP A 327 1.22 19.83 21.81
CA ASP A 327 2.56 19.54 21.28
C ASP A 327 3.32 18.60 22.22
N ILE A 328 3.30 18.83 23.54
CA ILE A 328 3.87 17.90 24.54
C ILE A 328 3.25 16.50 24.40
N ALA A 329 1.93 16.40 24.25
CA ALA A 329 1.26 15.11 24.07
C ALA A 329 1.70 14.38 22.78
N ASN A 330 1.88 15.11 21.68
CA ASN A 330 2.35 14.51 20.43
C ASN A 330 3.87 14.17 20.46
N VAL A 331 4.71 14.97 21.12
CA VAL A 331 6.11 14.61 21.37
C VAL A 331 6.22 13.36 22.24
N ALA A 332 5.39 13.25 23.29
CA ALA A 332 5.33 12.05 24.14
C ALA A 332 4.91 10.80 23.35
N ILE A 333 3.93 10.90 22.43
CA ILE A 333 3.61 9.79 21.50
C ILE A 333 4.85 9.37 20.70
N VAL A 334 5.61 10.31 20.14
CA VAL A 334 6.80 10.00 19.32
C VAL A 334 7.87 9.29 20.16
N VAL A 335 8.21 9.81 21.34
CA VAL A 335 9.22 9.22 22.25
C VAL A 335 8.80 7.83 22.75
N HIS A 336 7.51 7.62 23.01
CA HIS A 336 6.97 6.31 23.36
C HIS A 336 7.03 5.33 22.18
N LEU A 337 6.56 5.73 20.99
CA LEU A 337 6.53 4.85 19.82
C LEU A 337 7.93 4.39 19.40
N VAL A 338 8.97 5.20 19.63
CA VAL A 338 10.37 4.76 19.52
C VAL A 338 10.66 3.57 20.45
N GLY A 339 10.38 3.70 21.75
CA GLY A 339 10.60 2.60 22.70
C GLY A 339 9.73 1.37 22.44
N ALA A 340 8.47 1.57 22.04
CA ALA A 340 7.55 0.49 21.69
C ALA A 340 7.99 -0.24 20.40
N TYR A 341 8.50 0.47 19.38
CA TYR A 341 9.04 -0.13 18.16
C TYR A 341 10.15 -1.14 18.49
N GLN A 342 11.07 -0.76 19.37
CA GLN A 342 12.13 -1.65 19.84
C GLN A 342 11.58 -2.86 20.60
N VAL A 343 10.66 -2.66 21.55
CA VAL A 343 10.01 -3.75 22.31
C VAL A 343 9.33 -4.78 21.39
N TYR A 344 8.67 -4.36 20.30
CA TYR A 344 8.03 -5.29 19.36
C TYR A 344 8.99 -5.89 18.32
N CYS A 345 10.08 -5.22 17.93
CA CYS A 345 10.95 -5.73 16.85
C CYS A 345 12.00 -6.73 17.35
N GLN A 346 12.47 -6.65 18.60
CA GLN A 346 13.53 -7.54 19.10
C GLN A 346 13.24 -9.05 19.00
N PRO A 347 12.02 -9.57 19.29
CA PRO A 347 11.74 -11.01 19.12
C PRO A 347 11.85 -11.50 17.67
N LEU A 348 11.59 -10.63 16.68
CA LEU A 348 11.77 -10.91 15.26
C LEU A 348 13.25 -10.86 14.86
N PHE A 349 13.98 -9.83 15.33
CA PHE A 349 15.42 -9.71 15.11
C PHE A 349 16.18 -10.92 15.67
N GLN A 350 15.93 -11.25 16.95
CA GLN A 350 16.55 -12.39 17.63
C GLN A 350 16.21 -13.73 16.96
N PHE A 351 14.99 -13.91 16.43
CA PHE A 351 14.64 -15.10 15.66
C PHE A 351 15.47 -15.21 14.38
N ILE A 352 15.59 -14.13 13.59
CA ILE A 352 16.32 -14.15 12.32
C ILE A 352 17.83 -14.29 12.53
N GLU A 353 18.41 -13.58 13.50
CA GLU A 353 19.83 -13.66 13.84
C GLU A 353 20.22 -15.05 14.38
N ASN A 354 19.46 -15.63 15.31
CA ASN A 354 19.75 -16.97 15.82
C ASN A 354 19.64 -18.05 14.72
N ASN A 355 18.66 -17.97 13.84
CA ASN A 355 18.54 -18.90 12.71
C ASN A 355 19.68 -18.72 11.69
N ALA A 356 20.14 -17.48 11.45
CA ALA A 356 21.25 -17.21 10.54
C ALA A 356 22.58 -17.75 11.12
N ALA A 357 22.88 -17.46 12.38
CA ALA A 357 24.07 -17.93 13.08
C ALA A 357 24.11 -19.46 13.21
N GLN A 358 22.99 -20.11 13.53
CA GLN A 358 22.91 -21.59 13.60
C GLN A 358 23.04 -22.28 12.23
N LYS A 359 22.65 -21.61 11.14
CA LYS A 359 22.72 -22.17 9.78
C LYS A 359 24.06 -21.91 9.08
N PHE A 360 24.78 -20.88 9.47
CA PHE A 360 26.06 -20.47 8.88
C PHE A 360 27.09 -20.14 9.99
N PRO A 361 27.45 -21.10 10.86
CA PRO A 361 28.30 -20.84 12.02
C PRO A 361 29.70 -20.36 11.63
N ASP A 362 30.27 -20.92 10.56
CA ASP A 362 31.64 -20.66 10.08
C ASP A 362 31.77 -19.35 9.27
N ASN A 363 30.71 -18.54 9.18
CA ASN A 363 30.69 -17.31 8.40
C ASN A 363 30.90 -16.09 9.31
N ASP A 364 32.09 -15.50 9.26
CA ASP A 364 32.50 -14.25 9.92
C ASP A 364 31.45 -13.12 9.83
N PHE A 365 30.74 -12.97 8.70
CA PHE A 365 29.71 -11.94 8.55
C PHE A 365 28.49 -12.16 9.45
N MET A 366 28.19 -13.43 9.75
CA MET A 366 27.03 -13.86 10.55
C MET A 366 27.37 -13.94 12.05
N THR A 367 28.52 -14.54 12.41
CA THR A 367 28.82 -14.92 13.81
C THR A 367 29.82 -14.02 14.54
N LYS A 368 30.57 -13.16 13.84
CA LYS A 368 31.58 -12.30 14.45
C LYS A 368 30.96 -11.08 15.13
N GLU A 369 31.41 -10.79 16.34
CA GLU A 369 31.14 -9.51 17.01
C GLU A 369 32.42 -8.67 17.03
N PHE A 370 32.32 -7.42 16.59
CA PHE A 370 33.37 -6.43 16.64
C PHE A 370 33.08 -5.50 17.83
N GLU A 371 33.99 -5.43 18.80
CA GLU A 371 33.83 -4.55 19.96
C GLU A 371 34.29 -3.14 19.61
N VAL A 372 33.33 -2.23 19.46
CA VAL A 372 33.57 -0.81 19.20
C VAL A 372 33.71 -0.07 20.54
N PRO A 373 34.87 0.51 20.88
CA PRO A 373 35.04 1.24 22.13
C PRO A 373 34.29 2.57 22.07
N ILE A 374 33.28 2.73 22.93
CA ILE A 374 32.54 3.99 23.10
C ILE A 374 33.11 4.72 24.32
N PRO A 375 33.54 6.00 24.21
CA PRO A 375 34.04 6.77 25.35
C PRO A 375 33.00 6.88 26.47
N GLY A 376 33.31 6.31 27.64
CA GLY A 376 32.48 6.42 28.86
C GLY A 376 31.40 5.35 29.05
N SER A 377 31.33 4.31 28.21
CA SER A 377 30.39 3.19 28.39
C SER A 377 31.03 1.82 28.09
N LYS A 378 30.25 0.74 28.22
CA LYS A 378 30.71 -0.61 27.84
C LYS A 378 31.02 -0.68 26.33
N PRO A 379 32.02 -1.48 25.88
CA PRO A 379 32.26 -1.69 24.45
C PRO A 379 31.00 -2.21 23.73
N PHE A 380 30.69 -1.62 22.58
CA PHE A 380 29.49 -1.96 21.82
C PHE A 380 29.77 -3.12 20.85
N LYS A 381 29.03 -4.21 21.01
CA LYS A 381 29.16 -5.45 20.21
C LYS A 381 28.43 -5.34 18.88
N LEU A 382 29.14 -4.88 17.85
CA LEU A 382 28.63 -4.71 16.50
C LEU A 382 28.77 -6.00 15.69
N ASN A 383 27.67 -6.50 15.14
CA ASN A 383 27.65 -7.62 14.20
C ASN A 383 27.21 -7.12 12.81
N LEU A 384 27.90 -7.56 11.75
CA LEU A 384 27.70 -7.00 10.41
C LEU A 384 26.37 -7.45 9.79
N PHE A 385 25.99 -8.72 9.94
CA PHE A 385 24.67 -9.21 9.54
C PHE A 385 23.54 -8.45 10.27
N ARG A 386 23.62 -8.32 11.60
CA ARG A 386 22.68 -7.53 12.43
C ARG A 386 22.48 -6.13 11.86
N CYS A 387 23.57 -5.41 11.60
CA CYS A 387 23.54 -4.05 11.06
C CYS A 387 22.82 -3.98 9.70
N VAL A 388 23.19 -4.84 8.75
CA VAL A 388 22.63 -4.83 7.38
C VAL A 388 21.16 -5.26 7.39
N TRP A 389 20.82 -6.39 8.02
CA TRP A 389 19.46 -6.94 8.01
C TRP A 389 18.48 -6.02 8.75
N ARG A 390 18.81 -5.53 9.96
CA ARG A 390 17.91 -4.64 10.72
C ARG A 390 17.69 -3.31 9.98
N THR A 391 18.71 -2.79 9.28
CA THR A 391 18.56 -1.60 8.42
C THR A 391 17.58 -1.86 7.27
N ILE A 392 17.71 -2.99 6.54
CA ILE A 392 16.79 -3.37 5.46
C ILE A 392 15.36 -3.51 5.99
N PHE A 393 15.18 -4.14 7.16
CA PHE A 393 13.87 -4.27 7.81
C PHE A 393 13.19 -2.91 8.06
N VAL A 394 13.89 -1.97 8.70
CA VAL A 394 13.32 -0.65 9.02
C VAL A 394 13.02 0.14 7.74
N VAL A 395 13.87 0.05 6.71
CA VAL A 395 13.61 0.65 5.39
C VAL A 395 12.35 0.05 4.76
N CYS A 396 12.17 -1.28 4.79
CA CYS A 396 10.95 -1.93 4.30
C CYS A 396 9.70 -1.49 5.07
N CYS A 397 9.73 -1.42 6.41
CA CYS A 397 8.63 -0.89 7.22
C CYS A 397 8.29 0.57 6.84
N THR A 398 9.31 1.40 6.65
CA THR A 398 9.14 2.83 6.31
C THR A 398 8.56 3.02 4.91
N VAL A 399 9.00 2.23 3.92
CA VAL A 399 8.43 2.24 2.57
C VAL A 399 6.97 1.77 2.59
N MET A 400 6.64 0.69 3.33
CA MET A 400 5.25 0.23 3.46
C MET A 400 4.36 1.26 4.17
N ALA A 401 4.87 1.98 5.17
CA ALA A 401 4.17 3.08 5.83
C ALA A 401 3.87 4.25 4.88
N MET A 402 4.81 4.60 3.99
CA MET A 402 4.63 5.64 2.97
C MET A 402 3.65 5.22 1.85
N LEU A 403 3.56 3.91 1.54
CA LEU A 403 2.63 3.38 0.54
C LEU A 403 1.19 3.23 1.08
N LEU A 404 1.03 2.95 2.37
CA LEU A 404 -0.27 2.68 3.01
C LEU A 404 -0.46 3.48 4.32
N PRO A 405 -0.55 4.83 4.27
CA PRO A 405 -0.64 5.70 5.45
C PRO A 405 -1.98 5.62 6.23
N PHE A 406 -2.77 4.56 6.03
CA PHE A 406 -4.12 4.39 6.56
C PHE A 406 -4.12 3.85 7.99
N PHE A 407 -3.75 4.69 8.96
CA PHE A 407 -3.55 4.32 10.37
C PHE A 407 -4.58 3.32 10.93
N ASN A 408 -5.88 3.64 10.90
CA ASN A 408 -6.94 2.77 11.43
C ASN A 408 -7.03 1.41 10.73
N ASP A 409 -6.77 1.35 9.42
CA ASP A 409 -6.93 0.14 8.61
C ASP A 409 -5.77 -0.82 8.86
N ILE A 410 -4.56 -0.26 8.99
CA ILE A 410 -3.36 -1.00 9.37
C ILE A 410 -3.52 -1.58 10.78
N VAL A 411 -3.79 -0.77 11.81
CA VAL A 411 -3.92 -1.29 13.19
C VAL A 411 -5.10 -2.26 13.33
N GLY A 412 -6.24 -1.98 12.69
CA GLY A 412 -7.40 -2.87 12.73
C GLY A 412 -7.15 -4.24 12.09
N LEU A 413 -6.42 -4.27 10.96
CA LEU A 413 -6.01 -5.52 10.30
C LEU A 413 -5.01 -6.31 11.16
N ILE A 414 -4.03 -5.62 11.76
CA ILE A 414 -3.03 -6.24 12.66
C ILE A 414 -3.72 -6.86 13.88
N GLY A 415 -4.65 -6.14 14.51
CA GLY A 415 -5.46 -6.65 15.61
C GLY A 415 -6.29 -7.87 15.25
N ALA A 416 -6.95 -7.84 14.08
CA ALA A 416 -7.74 -8.97 13.60
C ALA A 416 -6.89 -10.22 13.30
N ILE A 417 -5.73 -10.06 12.67
CA ILE A 417 -4.80 -11.17 12.37
C ILE A 417 -4.16 -11.72 13.64
N GLY A 418 -3.80 -10.86 14.60
CA GLY A 418 -3.08 -11.26 15.81
C GLY A 418 -3.95 -11.87 16.91
N PHE A 419 -5.13 -11.31 17.17
CA PHE A 419 -5.84 -11.52 18.44
C PHE A 419 -6.30 -12.96 18.67
N TRP A 420 -7.03 -13.58 17.73
CA TRP A 420 -7.47 -14.96 17.92
C TRP A 420 -6.27 -15.93 18.04
N PRO A 421 -5.33 -16.01 17.08
CA PRO A 421 -4.26 -16.99 17.16
C PRO A 421 -3.33 -16.76 18.37
N LEU A 422 -2.86 -15.52 18.58
CA LEU A 422 -1.79 -15.23 19.56
C LEU A 422 -2.32 -14.82 20.95
N THR A 423 -3.50 -14.19 21.05
CA THR A 423 -4.10 -13.81 22.34
C THR A 423 -5.05 -14.86 22.88
N VAL A 424 -5.65 -15.74 22.07
CA VAL A 424 -6.69 -16.69 22.54
C VAL A 424 -6.36 -18.15 22.26
N TYR A 425 -6.17 -18.55 21.01
CA TYR A 425 -6.00 -19.94 20.59
C TYR A 425 -4.77 -20.61 21.18
N PHE A 426 -3.56 -20.11 20.91
CA PHE A 426 -2.35 -20.74 21.41
C PHE A 426 -2.27 -20.74 22.95
N PRO A 427 -2.63 -19.67 23.69
CA PRO A 427 -2.69 -19.71 25.15
C PRO A 427 -3.66 -20.76 25.70
N VAL A 428 -4.83 -20.91 25.07
CA VAL A 428 -5.83 -21.92 25.45
C VAL A 428 -5.32 -23.34 25.18
N GLU A 429 -4.82 -23.63 23.98
CA GLU A 429 -4.35 -24.98 23.62
C GLU A 429 -3.09 -25.39 24.40
N MET A 430 -2.12 -24.48 24.58
CA MET A 430 -0.94 -24.76 25.41
C MET A 430 -1.32 -25.03 26.86
N TYR A 431 -2.27 -24.27 27.42
CA TYR A 431 -2.74 -24.49 28.79
C TYR A 431 -3.57 -25.78 28.94
N ILE A 432 -4.36 -26.17 27.94
CA ILE A 432 -5.04 -27.47 27.90
C ILE A 432 -4.02 -28.62 27.95
N ALA A 433 -2.92 -28.51 27.19
CA ALA A 433 -1.84 -29.49 27.19
C ALA A 433 -1.05 -29.50 28.52
N GLN A 434 -0.58 -28.34 28.99
CA GLN A 434 0.21 -28.19 30.23
C GLN A 434 -0.57 -28.64 31.47
N ALA A 435 -1.83 -28.20 31.61
CA ALA A 435 -2.70 -28.60 32.72
C ALA A 435 -3.42 -29.94 32.49
N LYS A 436 -3.08 -30.67 31.41
CA LYS A 436 -3.60 -32.01 31.05
C LYS A 436 -5.13 -32.12 31.13
N ILE A 437 -5.83 -31.10 30.66
CA ILE A 437 -7.29 -30.98 30.84
C ILE A 437 -8.01 -32.05 30.01
N PRO A 438 -8.85 -32.92 30.61
CA PRO A 438 -9.58 -33.93 29.85
C PRO A 438 -10.49 -33.31 28.78
N LYS A 439 -10.40 -33.83 27.55
CA LYS A 439 -11.34 -33.49 26.47
C LYS A 439 -12.78 -33.74 26.91
N TRP A 440 -13.70 -32.89 26.45
CA TRP A 440 -15.13 -32.90 26.83
C TRP A 440 -15.44 -32.63 28.31
N SER A 441 -14.45 -32.37 29.18
CA SER A 441 -14.74 -31.79 30.50
C SER A 441 -15.33 -30.38 30.35
N THR A 442 -16.15 -29.93 31.32
CA THR A 442 -16.78 -28.59 31.29
C THR A 442 -15.74 -27.48 31.10
N LYS A 443 -14.57 -27.59 31.76
CA LYS A 443 -13.45 -26.65 31.60
C LYS A 443 -12.91 -26.63 30.17
N TRP A 444 -12.75 -27.80 29.53
CA TRP A 444 -12.32 -27.89 28.13
C TRP A 444 -13.37 -27.28 27.18
N ILE A 445 -14.66 -27.59 27.38
CA ILE A 445 -15.75 -27.05 26.54
C ILE A 445 -15.81 -25.52 26.67
N CYS A 446 -15.75 -24.94 27.87
CA CYS A 446 -15.73 -23.48 28.07
C CYS A 446 -14.53 -22.81 27.38
N LEU A 447 -13.34 -23.42 27.46
CA LEU A 447 -12.14 -22.91 26.79
C LEU A 447 -12.25 -22.96 25.26
N GLN A 448 -12.82 -24.04 24.70
CA GLN A 448 -13.07 -24.15 23.25
C GLN A 448 -14.13 -23.16 22.77
N MET A 449 -15.22 -22.97 23.52
CA MET A 449 -16.25 -21.98 23.17
C MET A 449 -15.70 -20.55 23.18
N LEU A 450 -14.84 -20.21 24.15
CA LEU A 450 -14.13 -18.93 24.18
C LEU A 450 -13.25 -18.73 22.92
N SER A 451 -12.44 -19.74 22.58
CA SER A 451 -11.60 -19.71 21.37
C SER A 451 -12.42 -19.54 20.09
N ALA A 452 -13.51 -20.31 19.94
CA ALA A 452 -14.38 -20.24 18.77
C ALA A 452 -15.11 -18.89 18.63
N ALA A 453 -15.62 -18.33 19.74
CA ALA A 453 -16.26 -17.01 19.73
C ALA A 453 -15.28 -15.90 19.33
N CYS A 454 -14.05 -15.92 19.87
CA CYS A 454 -13.01 -14.97 19.48
C CYS A 454 -12.59 -15.14 18.01
N CYS A 455 -12.52 -16.37 17.50
CA CYS A 455 -12.24 -16.64 16.09
C CYS A 455 -13.24 -15.96 15.16
N ILE A 456 -14.54 -16.13 15.41
CA ILE A 456 -15.62 -15.50 14.63
C ILE A 456 -15.48 -13.97 14.65
N ILE A 457 -15.26 -13.38 15.83
CA ILE A 457 -15.06 -11.92 15.98
C ILE A 457 -13.86 -11.44 15.14
N THR A 458 -12.74 -12.16 15.16
CA THR A 458 -11.55 -11.80 14.35
C THR A 458 -11.73 -12.00 12.86
N ILE A 459 -12.48 -13.01 12.42
CA ILE A 459 -12.79 -13.20 11.00
C ILE A 459 -13.64 -12.03 10.49
N LEU A 460 -14.67 -11.64 11.23
CA LEU A 460 -15.48 -10.46 10.90
C LEU A 460 -14.61 -9.19 10.86
N ALA A 461 -13.76 -8.99 11.87
CA ALA A 461 -12.85 -7.84 11.94
C ALA A 461 -11.83 -7.81 10.78
N ALA A 462 -11.30 -8.97 10.37
CA ALA A 462 -10.40 -9.09 9.24
C ALA A 462 -11.12 -8.74 7.93
N VAL A 463 -12.32 -9.29 7.70
CA VAL A 463 -13.14 -8.95 6.51
C VAL A 463 -13.51 -7.46 6.50
N GLY A 464 -13.86 -6.86 7.64
CA GLY A 464 -14.16 -5.43 7.74
C GLY A 464 -12.97 -4.53 7.42
N ASN A 465 -11.78 -4.86 7.92
CA ASN A 465 -10.54 -4.13 7.63
C ASN A 465 -10.07 -4.35 6.19
N VAL A 466 -10.08 -5.58 5.69
CA VAL A 466 -9.73 -5.91 4.31
C VAL A 466 -10.70 -5.24 3.34
N TRP A 467 -12.01 -5.29 3.58
CA TRP A 467 -12.99 -4.59 2.74
C TRP A 467 -12.82 -3.07 2.81
N THR A 468 -12.58 -2.48 3.99
CA THR A 468 -12.38 -1.02 4.10
C THR A 468 -11.08 -0.57 3.42
N SER A 469 -10.01 -1.35 3.56
CA SER A 469 -8.73 -1.14 2.85
C SER A 469 -8.92 -1.28 1.34
N ILE A 470 -9.56 -2.36 0.88
CA ILE A 470 -9.87 -2.60 -0.53
C ILE A 470 -10.82 -1.54 -1.07
N PHE A 471 -11.78 -1.04 -0.30
CA PHE A 471 -12.66 0.07 -0.72
C PHE A 471 -11.87 1.37 -0.88
N ARG A 472 -10.94 1.69 0.03
CA ARG A 472 -10.06 2.86 -0.07
C ARG A 472 -9.00 2.73 -1.18
N MET A 473 -8.53 1.51 -1.44
CA MET A 473 -7.58 1.17 -2.49
C MET A 473 -8.24 1.08 -3.88
N ILE A 474 -9.46 0.54 -3.98
CA ILE A 474 -10.32 0.69 -5.16
C ILE A 474 -10.57 2.18 -5.38
N ASN A 475 -10.86 2.95 -4.33
CA ASN A 475 -10.84 4.42 -4.33
C ASN A 475 -9.43 5.05 -4.46
N ALA A 476 -8.42 4.29 -4.88
CA ALA A 476 -7.10 4.79 -5.32
C ALA A 476 -6.58 4.24 -6.67
N PHE A 477 -7.31 3.39 -7.42
CA PHE A 477 -6.69 2.66 -8.56
C PHE A 477 -7.10 2.99 -10.00
N ILE A 478 -8.08 3.84 -10.23
CA ILE A 478 -9.00 3.74 -11.35
C ILE A 478 -8.77 4.67 -12.57
N GLY A 479 -8.05 5.79 -12.47
CA GLY A 479 -8.67 7.06 -12.88
C GLY A 479 -8.18 8.00 -14.00
N PRO A 480 -7.40 7.70 -15.06
CA PRO A 480 -6.75 8.78 -15.86
C PRO A 480 -7.48 9.22 -17.14
N ALA A 481 -7.63 8.34 -18.13
CA ALA A 481 -7.86 8.70 -19.53
C ALA A 481 -9.17 9.50 -19.75
N LEU A 482 -10.20 9.19 -18.98
CA LEU A 482 -11.51 9.84 -19.05
C LEU A 482 -11.48 11.32 -18.62
N LEU A 483 -10.53 11.70 -17.75
CA LEU A 483 -10.53 13.01 -17.08
C LEU A 483 -10.23 14.17 -18.03
N THR A 484 -9.63 13.88 -19.18
CA THR A 484 -9.31 14.86 -20.22
C THR A 484 -10.46 15.00 -21.24
N LEU A 485 -11.45 14.09 -21.26
CA LEU A 485 -12.56 14.14 -22.21
C LEU A 485 -13.48 15.36 -22.00
N PRO A 486 -13.84 15.79 -20.77
CA PRO A 486 -14.55 17.05 -20.55
C PRO A 486 -13.77 18.28 -21.02
N TRP A 487 -12.44 18.29 -20.89
CA TRP A 487 -11.60 19.36 -21.44
C TRP A 487 -11.61 19.36 -22.97
N ALA A 488 -11.56 18.18 -23.59
CA ALA A 488 -11.67 18.05 -25.04
C ALA A 488 -13.04 18.54 -25.53
N PHE A 489 -14.12 18.21 -24.82
CA PHE A 489 -15.46 18.75 -25.09
C PHE A 489 -15.51 20.28 -24.95
N ALA A 490 -14.79 20.87 -24.00
CA ALA A 490 -14.71 22.33 -23.89
C ALA A 490 -14.02 23.04 -25.05
N GLN A 491 -13.10 22.38 -25.76
CA GLN A 491 -12.53 22.95 -26.99
C GLN A 491 -13.39 22.67 -28.22
N LEU A 492 -14.15 21.57 -28.23
CA LEU A 492 -14.92 21.10 -29.39
C LEU A 492 -16.39 21.58 -29.41
N GLY A 493 -16.96 21.89 -28.24
CA GLY A 493 -18.34 22.30 -28.08
C GLY A 493 -19.36 21.17 -28.16
N TRP A 494 -20.61 21.50 -27.81
CA TRP A 494 -21.71 20.54 -27.69
C TRP A 494 -22.08 19.79 -28.98
N PHE A 495 -21.71 20.31 -30.15
CA PHE A 495 -21.89 19.59 -31.41
C PHE A 495 -20.69 18.71 -31.76
N THR A 496 -19.47 19.27 -31.85
CA THR A 496 -18.32 18.51 -32.39
C THR A 496 -17.64 17.59 -31.37
N GLY A 497 -17.83 17.82 -30.06
CA GLY A 497 -17.37 16.92 -29.01
C GLY A 497 -18.07 15.54 -29.08
N PRO A 498 -19.40 15.47 -28.93
CA PRO A 498 -20.15 14.23 -29.08
C PRO A 498 -19.99 13.58 -30.45
N ALA A 499 -19.96 14.38 -31.53
CA ALA A 499 -19.73 13.85 -32.87
C ALA A 499 -18.34 13.22 -33.04
N SER A 500 -17.29 13.74 -32.38
CA SER A 500 -15.95 13.13 -32.44
C SER A 500 -15.90 11.80 -31.70
N LEU A 501 -16.48 11.66 -30.51
CA LEU A 501 -16.55 10.35 -29.82
C LEU A 501 -17.30 9.29 -30.64
N ILE A 502 -18.38 9.67 -31.34
CA ILE A 502 -19.10 8.75 -32.24
C ILE A 502 -18.21 8.39 -33.44
N GLY A 503 -17.61 9.39 -34.11
CA GLY A 503 -16.74 9.18 -35.25
C GLY A 503 -15.54 8.28 -34.95
N PHE A 504 -14.81 8.57 -33.87
CA PHE A 504 -13.70 7.74 -33.40
C PHE A 504 -14.18 6.35 -32.94
N SER A 505 -15.32 6.23 -32.26
CA SER A 505 -15.85 4.89 -31.89
C SER A 505 -16.22 4.06 -33.11
N VAL A 506 -16.86 4.63 -34.13
CA VAL A 506 -17.26 3.92 -35.36
C VAL A 506 -16.04 3.55 -36.21
N LEU A 507 -15.06 4.45 -36.32
CA LEU A 507 -13.77 4.22 -36.98
C LEU A 507 -13.00 3.08 -36.31
N THR A 508 -12.91 3.09 -34.98
CA THR A 508 -12.26 2.06 -34.16
C THR A 508 -12.97 0.72 -34.27
N TYR A 509 -14.30 0.71 -34.19
CA TYR A 509 -15.14 -0.48 -34.40
C TYR A 509 -14.90 -1.10 -35.77
N HIS A 510 -15.01 -0.30 -36.84
CA HIS A 510 -14.88 -0.79 -38.20
C HIS A 510 -13.48 -1.38 -38.46
N CYS A 511 -12.42 -0.68 -38.04
CA CYS A 511 -11.06 -1.18 -38.24
C CYS A 511 -10.72 -2.37 -37.34
N SER A 512 -11.31 -2.47 -36.14
CA SER A 512 -11.23 -3.68 -35.31
C SER A 512 -11.88 -4.88 -36.01
N VAL A 513 -13.00 -4.67 -36.70
CA VAL A 513 -13.62 -5.71 -37.54
C VAL A 513 -12.68 -6.11 -38.69
N LEU A 514 -12.07 -5.16 -39.42
CA LEU A 514 -11.08 -5.47 -40.47
C LEU A 514 -9.89 -6.26 -39.91
N GLN A 515 -9.35 -5.85 -38.76
CA GLN A 515 -8.25 -6.51 -38.06
C GLN A 515 -8.61 -7.95 -37.64
N ALA A 516 -9.85 -8.20 -37.21
CA ALA A 516 -10.30 -9.54 -36.82
C ALA A 516 -10.39 -10.52 -38.00
N TYR A 517 -10.62 -10.03 -39.23
CA TYR A 517 -10.49 -10.84 -40.46
C TYR A 517 -9.02 -11.13 -40.85
N CYS A 518 -8.05 -10.38 -40.30
CA CYS A 518 -6.61 -10.52 -40.56
C CYS A 518 -5.87 -11.32 -39.47
N TYR A 519 -6.59 -11.94 -38.54
CA TYR A 519 -6.02 -12.80 -37.49
C TYR A 519 -5.24 -14.00 -38.07
N ARG A 520 -5.67 -14.54 -39.22
CA ARG A 520 -4.98 -15.61 -39.95
C ARG A 520 -4.50 -15.13 -41.32
N THR A 521 -3.35 -15.62 -41.73
CA THR A 521 -2.72 -15.33 -43.02
C THR A 521 -3.05 -16.43 -44.02
N GLY A 522 -3.59 -16.08 -45.19
CA GLY A 522 -3.97 -17.04 -46.22
C GLY A 522 -5.42 -17.48 -46.11
N ASP A 523 -5.71 -18.79 -46.02
CA ASP A 523 -7.09 -19.27 -45.87
C ASP A 523 -7.64 -19.02 -44.44
N GLN A 524 -8.93 -18.69 -44.30
CA GLN A 524 -9.51 -18.36 -42.99
C GLN A 524 -9.84 -19.58 -42.12
N LEU A 525 -9.96 -20.78 -42.67
CA LEU A 525 -10.23 -22.01 -41.91
C LEU A 525 -8.93 -22.75 -41.54
N THR A 526 -7.96 -22.75 -42.45
CA THR A 526 -6.73 -23.57 -42.43
C THR A 526 -5.43 -22.77 -42.40
N GLY A 527 -5.46 -21.47 -42.66
CA GLY A 527 -4.27 -20.60 -42.69
C GLY A 527 -3.62 -20.36 -41.32
N GLN A 528 -2.39 -19.88 -41.35
CA GLN A 528 -1.55 -19.71 -40.17
C GLN A 528 -2.09 -18.61 -39.24
N ARG A 529 -2.24 -18.93 -37.95
CA ARG A 529 -2.58 -17.98 -36.88
C ARG A 529 -1.43 -17.01 -36.63
N ASN A 530 -1.76 -15.73 -36.39
CA ASN A 530 -0.82 -14.75 -35.87
C ASN A 530 -1.14 -14.49 -34.40
N TYR A 531 -0.16 -14.59 -33.51
CA TYR A 531 -0.36 -14.49 -32.06
C TYR A 531 -0.20 -13.05 -31.57
N THR A 532 0.54 -12.24 -32.32
CA THR A 532 0.78 -10.82 -32.05
C THR A 532 0.42 -9.93 -33.25
N TYR A 533 0.15 -8.66 -32.97
CA TYR A 533 -0.06 -7.63 -34.00
C TYR A 533 1.14 -7.50 -34.95
N MET A 534 2.35 -7.60 -34.41
CA MET A 534 3.59 -7.50 -35.18
C MET A 534 3.76 -8.68 -36.16
N GLU A 535 3.40 -9.89 -35.73
CA GLU A 535 3.39 -11.06 -36.62
C GLU A 535 2.37 -10.89 -37.73
N ALA A 536 1.14 -10.44 -37.44
CA ALA A 536 0.12 -10.21 -38.46
C ALA A 536 0.56 -9.17 -39.51
N VAL A 537 1.16 -8.05 -39.07
CA VAL A 537 1.73 -7.06 -40.01
C VAL A 537 2.91 -7.64 -40.77
N THR A 538 3.75 -8.47 -40.15
CA THR A 538 4.92 -9.08 -40.81
C THR A 538 4.51 -10.13 -41.84
N SER A 539 3.50 -10.96 -41.56
CA SER A 539 3.03 -12.04 -42.41
C SER A 539 2.18 -11.55 -43.59
N HIS A 540 1.40 -10.47 -43.41
CA HIS A 540 0.58 -9.88 -44.47
C HIS A 540 1.32 -8.81 -45.28
N LEU A 541 2.15 -7.96 -44.65
CA LEU A 541 2.70 -6.74 -45.27
C LEU A 541 4.23 -6.73 -45.38
N GLY A 542 4.92 -7.47 -44.51
CA GLY A 542 6.35 -7.77 -44.59
C GLY A 542 7.32 -6.57 -44.55
N GLY A 543 8.60 -6.90 -44.74
CA GLY A 543 9.69 -6.00 -45.09
C GLY A 543 9.65 -4.62 -44.42
N MET A 544 9.48 -3.57 -45.24
CA MET A 544 9.53 -2.17 -44.80
C MET A 544 8.33 -1.76 -43.93
N LYS A 545 7.13 -2.30 -44.20
CA LYS A 545 5.92 -2.00 -43.42
C LYS A 545 5.99 -2.60 -42.01
N ALA A 546 6.53 -3.81 -41.88
CA ALA A 546 6.82 -4.42 -40.59
C ALA A 546 7.86 -3.62 -39.78
N LYS A 547 8.93 -3.15 -40.42
CA LYS A 547 9.93 -2.28 -39.76
C LYS A 547 9.34 -0.94 -39.30
N PHE A 548 8.47 -0.32 -40.11
CA PHE A 548 7.74 0.89 -39.71
C PHE A 548 6.79 0.63 -38.53
N CYS A 549 6.02 -0.47 -38.58
CA CYS A 549 5.15 -0.91 -37.49
C CYS A 549 5.92 -1.06 -36.17
N ALA A 550 7.07 -1.74 -36.20
CA ALA A 550 7.93 -1.92 -35.03
C ALA A 550 8.46 -0.58 -34.51
N TRP A 551 8.90 0.32 -35.39
CA TRP A 551 9.41 1.64 -34.99
C TRP A 551 8.33 2.50 -34.30
N VAL A 552 7.11 2.55 -34.85
CA VAL A 552 5.99 3.24 -34.19
C VAL A 552 5.64 2.57 -32.85
N GLN A 553 5.69 1.24 -32.76
CA GLN A 553 5.35 0.52 -31.53
C GLN A 553 6.38 0.78 -30.41
N TYR A 554 7.67 0.89 -30.75
CA TYR A 554 8.70 1.32 -29.80
C TYR A 554 8.51 2.77 -29.34
N LEU A 555 8.03 3.68 -30.21
CA LEU A 555 7.72 5.06 -29.83
C LEU A 555 6.52 5.14 -28.90
N ASP A 556 5.42 4.44 -29.21
CA ASP A 556 4.23 4.37 -28.37
C ASP A 556 4.55 3.82 -26.97
N LEU A 557 5.17 2.64 -26.90
CA LEU A 557 5.55 1.99 -25.64
C LEU A 557 6.64 2.75 -24.86
N PHE A 558 7.35 3.71 -25.46
CA PHE A 558 8.25 4.64 -24.78
C PHE A 558 7.51 5.89 -24.27
N ALA A 559 6.60 6.44 -25.08
CA ALA A 559 5.93 7.69 -24.80
C ALA A 559 4.77 7.54 -23.81
N ARG A 560 4.05 6.40 -23.82
CA ARG A 560 3.01 6.05 -22.82
C ARG A 560 3.54 6.14 -21.38
N PRO A 561 4.68 5.48 -21.00
CA PRO A 561 5.39 5.72 -19.75
C PRO A 561 5.59 7.19 -19.37
N ILE A 562 5.99 8.05 -20.30
CA ILE A 562 6.20 9.49 -20.06
C ILE A 562 4.86 10.16 -19.74
N GLY A 563 3.83 9.95 -20.58
CA GLY A 563 2.48 10.45 -20.35
C GLY A 563 1.90 9.98 -19.01
N TYR A 564 2.17 8.74 -18.61
CA TYR A 564 1.73 8.17 -17.33
C TYR A 564 2.44 8.80 -16.13
N THR A 565 3.76 9.00 -16.19
CA THR A 565 4.51 9.74 -15.14
C THR A 565 3.97 11.16 -14.97
N ILE A 566 3.66 11.85 -16.08
CA ILE A 566 3.07 13.20 -16.02
C ILE A 566 1.65 13.13 -15.42
N ALA A 567 0.77 12.26 -15.92
CA ALA A 567 -0.61 12.10 -15.45
C ALA A 567 -0.72 11.79 -13.94
N ALA A 568 0.18 10.93 -13.44
CA ALA A 568 0.25 10.60 -12.04
C ALA A 568 0.71 11.82 -11.24
N SER A 569 1.78 12.49 -11.68
CA SER A 569 2.29 13.69 -11.01
C SER A 569 1.27 14.83 -10.96
N THR A 570 0.48 15.04 -12.01
CA THR A 570 -0.55 16.10 -12.06
C THR A 570 -1.76 15.78 -11.20
N SER A 571 -2.05 14.51 -10.95
CA SER A 571 -3.19 14.07 -10.14
C SER A 571 -2.82 13.94 -8.65
N ILE A 572 -1.59 13.53 -8.32
CA ILE A 572 -1.02 13.71 -6.97
C ILE A 572 -0.94 15.21 -6.65
N MET A 573 -0.50 16.03 -7.62
CA MET A 573 -0.52 17.49 -7.48
C MET A 573 -1.96 18.02 -7.33
N ALA A 574 -2.97 17.45 -7.99
CA ALA A 574 -4.36 17.87 -7.84
C ALA A 574 -4.89 17.67 -6.41
N VAL A 575 -4.72 16.47 -5.83
CA VAL A 575 -5.10 16.17 -4.44
C VAL A 575 -4.39 17.13 -3.47
N THR A 576 -3.12 17.45 -3.74
CA THR A 576 -2.35 18.37 -2.89
C THR A 576 -2.58 19.86 -3.21
N ARG A 577 -3.39 20.18 -4.24
CA ARG A 577 -3.72 21.55 -4.69
C ARG A 577 -5.05 22.08 -4.14
N SER A 578 -5.99 21.23 -3.74
CA SER A 578 -7.15 21.65 -2.92
C SER A 578 -6.64 22.39 -1.67
N GLU A 579 -5.61 21.85 -1.02
CA GLU A 579 -4.83 22.52 0.01
C GLU A 579 -3.98 23.71 -0.52
N CYS A 580 -3.26 23.60 -1.66
CA CYS A 580 -2.34 24.67 -2.12
C CYS A 580 -3.08 25.99 -2.45
N TYR A 581 -4.35 25.92 -2.86
CA TYR A 581 -5.15 27.11 -3.18
C TYR A 581 -5.63 27.88 -1.95
N HIS A 582 -5.96 27.19 -0.85
CA HIS A 582 -6.41 27.85 0.39
C HIS A 582 -5.28 28.57 1.16
N ASN A 583 -4.03 28.11 1.04
CA ASN A 583 -2.89 28.68 1.78
C ASN A 583 -2.27 29.94 1.15
N SER A 584 -2.42 30.15 -0.17
CA SER A 584 -1.48 31.00 -0.95
C SER A 584 -2.07 32.29 -1.52
N GLY A 585 -3.35 32.60 -1.25
CA GLY A 585 -4.02 33.79 -1.78
C GLY A 585 -4.10 33.86 -3.31
N GLY A 586 -3.85 32.74 -4.01
CA GLY A 586 -3.88 32.63 -5.47
C GLY A 586 -2.58 32.99 -6.22
N ASN A 587 -1.58 33.60 -5.58
CA ASN A 587 -0.54 34.36 -6.30
C ASN A 587 0.81 33.65 -6.53
N HIS A 588 0.97 32.36 -6.19
CA HIS A 588 2.23 31.63 -6.43
C HIS A 588 2.05 30.30 -7.20
N PRO A 589 2.79 30.07 -8.30
CA PRO A 589 2.74 28.80 -9.05
C PRO A 589 3.42 27.67 -8.27
N CYS A 590 2.60 26.75 -7.75
CA CYS A 590 2.96 25.60 -6.91
C CYS A 590 3.86 24.58 -7.70
N GLN A 591 5.19 24.79 -7.80
CA GLN A 591 6.15 24.04 -8.65
C GLN A 591 6.40 22.54 -8.28
N ILE A 592 5.47 21.88 -7.60
CA ILE A 592 5.71 20.58 -6.93
C ILE A 592 5.67 19.38 -7.90
N SER A 593 5.17 19.55 -9.13
CA SER A 593 4.98 18.47 -10.11
C SER A 593 6.23 17.59 -10.35
N LYS A 594 7.41 18.20 -10.48
CA LYS A 594 8.66 17.47 -10.75
C LYS A 594 9.05 16.50 -9.64
N PHE A 595 8.75 16.81 -8.37
CA PHE A 595 8.98 15.90 -7.25
C PHE A 595 8.10 14.64 -7.36
N TYR A 596 6.82 14.80 -7.73
CA TYR A 596 5.91 13.67 -7.91
C TYR A 596 6.24 12.84 -9.16
N MET A 597 6.82 13.44 -10.20
CA MET A 597 7.39 12.69 -11.34
C MET A 597 8.54 11.79 -10.87
N ILE A 598 9.50 12.33 -10.10
CA ILE A 598 10.63 11.55 -9.53
C ILE A 598 10.10 10.41 -8.65
N LEU A 599 9.14 10.69 -7.76
CA LEU A 599 8.57 9.68 -6.87
C LEU A 599 7.88 8.54 -7.64
N PHE A 600 7.09 8.86 -8.66
CA PHE A 600 6.47 7.86 -9.54
C PHE A 600 7.53 7.05 -10.29
N GLY A 601 8.59 7.69 -10.80
CA GLY A 601 9.73 7.01 -11.41
C GLY A 601 10.42 6.03 -10.46
N ILE A 602 10.68 6.42 -9.21
CA ILE A 602 11.29 5.54 -8.19
C ILE A 602 10.38 4.33 -7.90
N VAL A 603 9.07 4.53 -7.77
CA VAL A 603 8.11 3.42 -7.60
C VAL A 603 8.14 2.48 -8.82
N GLN A 604 8.24 3.00 -10.04
CA GLN A 604 8.37 2.18 -11.24
C GLN A 604 9.69 1.41 -11.31
N ILE A 605 10.82 1.98 -10.89
CA ILE A 605 12.10 1.23 -10.79
C ILE A 605 11.95 0.05 -9.83
N ILE A 606 11.35 0.29 -8.65
CA ILE A 606 11.15 -0.73 -7.60
C ILE A 606 10.19 -1.84 -8.08
N MET A 607 9.17 -1.52 -8.89
CA MET A 607 8.23 -2.51 -9.42
C MET A 607 8.76 -3.27 -10.64
N LEU A 608 9.43 -2.61 -11.60
CA LEU A 608 9.82 -3.23 -12.88
C LEU A 608 11.13 -4.01 -12.82
N SER A 609 12.10 -3.55 -12.03
CA SER A 609 13.46 -4.10 -12.04
C SER A 609 13.58 -5.49 -11.38
N PRO A 610 12.79 -5.84 -10.32
CA PRO A 610 12.83 -7.17 -9.71
C PRO A 610 11.88 -8.20 -10.33
N ILE A 611 10.84 -7.78 -11.05
CA ILE A 611 9.74 -8.66 -11.46
C ILE A 611 10.07 -9.38 -12.78
N PRO A 612 10.10 -10.73 -12.81
CA PRO A 612 10.30 -11.50 -14.04
C PRO A 612 9.11 -11.35 -14.99
N ASP A 613 9.35 -11.60 -16.27
CA ASP A 613 8.38 -11.40 -17.35
C ASP A 613 7.05 -12.11 -17.07
N PHE A 614 5.95 -11.35 -17.05
CA PHE A 614 4.62 -11.88 -16.75
C PHE A 614 4.16 -12.89 -17.81
N ASN A 615 3.61 -14.02 -17.35
CA ASN A 615 2.87 -14.92 -18.22
C ASN A 615 1.49 -14.34 -18.58
N GLU A 616 0.85 -14.91 -19.58
CA GLU A 616 -0.38 -14.33 -20.16
C GLU A 616 -1.55 -14.29 -19.19
N ASN A 617 -1.64 -15.25 -18.26
CA ASN A 617 -2.64 -15.24 -17.20
C ASN A 617 -2.38 -14.11 -16.20
N GLN A 618 -1.11 -13.80 -15.88
CA GLN A 618 -0.76 -12.65 -15.02
C GLN A 618 -1.10 -11.32 -15.70
N LEU A 619 -0.74 -11.17 -16.99
CA LEU A 619 -1.12 -10.01 -17.80
C LEU A 619 -2.65 -9.85 -17.91
N TRP A 620 -3.39 -10.96 -18.05
CA TRP A 620 -4.85 -10.96 -18.08
C TRP A 620 -5.45 -10.56 -16.73
N TRP A 621 -4.94 -11.08 -15.61
CA TRP A 621 -5.37 -10.65 -14.27
C TRP A 621 -5.05 -9.19 -14.00
N VAL A 622 -3.88 -8.68 -14.43
CA VAL A 622 -3.52 -7.26 -14.31
C VAL A 622 -4.39 -6.38 -15.20
N SER A 623 -4.68 -6.79 -16.43
CA SER A 623 -5.56 -6.06 -17.37
C SER A 623 -7.02 -6.07 -16.92
N GLY A 624 -7.52 -7.20 -16.43
CA GLY A 624 -8.86 -7.36 -15.87
C GLY A 624 -9.03 -6.58 -14.58
N LEU A 625 -8.02 -6.61 -13.72
CA LEU A 625 -7.89 -5.73 -12.57
C LEU A 625 -7.98 -4.27 -13.05
N LEU A 626 -7.09 -3.80 -13.94
CA LEU A 626 -7.07 -2.44 -14.54
C LEU A 626 -8.37 -2.01 -15.25
N SER A 627 -9.23 -2.95 -15.66
CA SER A 627 -10.49 -2.68 -16.36
C SER A 627 -11.71 -2.64 -15.42
N PHE A 628 -11.86 -3.61 -14.51
CA PHE A 628 -12.77 -3.49 -13.36
C PHE A 628 -12.47 -2.22 -12.57
N ILE A 629 -11.17 -1.91 -12.53
CA ILE A 629 -10.65 -0.64 -12.13
C ILE A 629 -11.28 0.47 -13.00
N SER A 630 -10.84 0.73 -14.25
CA SER A 630 -11.25 1.88 -15.10
C SER A 630 -12.75 2.28 -15.07
N TYR A 631 -13.65 1.34 -14.80
CA TYR A 631 -15.07 1.60 -14.62
C TYR A 631 -15.48 2.55 -13.47
N ILE A 632 -14.77 2.60 -12.33
CA ILE A 632 -15.32 3.22 -11.10
C ILE A 632 -15.17 4.76 -11.03
N TYR A 633 -14.02 5.34 -11.42
CA TYR A 633 -13.87 6.80 -11.57
C TYR A 633 -14.83 7.36 -12.61
N SER A 634 -15.11 6.57 -13.65
CA SER A 634 -16.09 6.88 -14.68
C SER A 634 -17.44 7.17 -14.04
N ILE A 635 -17.89 6.31 -13.12
CA ILE A 635 -19.15 6.51 -12.40
C ILE A 635 -19.07 7.67 -11.40
N ILE A 636 -17.92 7.88 -10.74
CA ILE A 636 -17.74 8.94 -9.73
C ILE A 636 -17.74 10.33 -10.37
N GLY A 637 -16.94 10.57 -11.41
CA GLY A 637 -16.92 11.87 -12.11
C GLY A 637 -18.19 12.15 -12.90
N LEU A 638 -18.86 11.10 -13.43
CA LEU A 638 -20.21 11.23 -14.00
C LEU A 638 -21.22 11.73 -12.96
N ARG A 639 -21.22 11.15 -11.74
CA ARG A 639 -22.07 11.64 -10.64
C ARG A 639 -21.73 13.08 -10.24
N LEU A 640 -20.44 13.43 -10.17
CA LEU A 640 -20.01 14.80 -9.85
C LEU A 640 -20.46 15.82 -10.91
N GLY A 641 -20.32 15.49 -12.20
CA GLY A 641 -20.79 16.33 -13.31
C GLY A 641 -22.30 16.56 -13.25
N ILE A 642 -23.09 15.49 -13.13
CA ILE A 642 -24.55 15.57 -12.99
C ILE A 642 -24.95 16.39 -11.75
N ALA A 643 -24.30 16.18 -10.60
CA ALA A 643 -24.59 16.93 -9.38
C ALA A 643 -24.33 18.43 -9.54
N LYS A 644 -23.20 18.83 -10.17
CA LYS A 644 -22.86 20.24 -10.39
C LYS A 644 -23.78 20.91 -11.42
N VAL A 645 -24.28 20.18 -12.41
CA VAL A 645 -25.32 20.68 -13.35
C VAL A 645 -26.63 20.96 -12.62
N ILE A 646 -27.06 20.04 -11.73
CA ILE A 646 -28.27 20.20 -10.92
C ILE A 646 -28.14 21.42 -9.99
N GLU A 647 -26.98 21.60 -9.35
CA GLU A 647 -26.68 22.75 -8.48
C GLU A 647 -26.67 24.08 -9.26
N ASN A 648 -26.01 24.12 -10.42
CA ASN A 648 -25.96 25.30 -11.30
C ASN A 648 -27.33 25.70 -11.88
N LYS A 649 -28.32 24.78 -11.85
CA LYS A 649 -29.65 24.86 -12.48
C LYS A 649 -29.66 25.12 -14.00
N GLN A 650 -28.51 25.07 -14.65
CA GLN A 650 -28.35 25.31 -16.09
C GLN A 650 -27.12 24.55 -16.62
N VAL A 651 -27.21 24.12 -17.88
CA VAL A 651 -26.09 23.49 -18.61
C VAL A 651 -25.19 24.59 -19.15
N LYS A 652 -23.88 24.50 -18.90
CA LYS A 652 -22.86 25.41 -19.47
C LYS A 652 -22.28 24.87 -20.78
N GLY A 653 -21.59 25.73 -21.53
CA GLY A 653 -20.76 25.37 -22.69
C GLY A 653 -21.27 25.91 -24.02
N SER A 654 -20.33 26.34 -24.88
CA SER A 654 -20.57 26.80 -26.24
C SER A 654 -20.97 25.66 -27.19
N LEU A 655 -21.86 25.95 -28.13
CA LEU A 655 -22.30 24.99 -29.16
C LEU A 655 -21.14 24.61 -30.11
N THR A 656 -20.14 25.49 -30.23
CA THR A 656 -18.99 25.37 -31.14
C THR A 656 -17.62 25.36 -30.44
N GLY A 657 -17.58 25.33 -29.10
CA GLY A 657 -16.33 25.33 -28.32
C GLY A 657 -15.52 26.63 -28.45
N LEU A 658 -16.21 27.73 -28.76
CA LEU A 658 -15.63 29.07 -28.88
C LEU A 658 -16.10 29.93 -27.70
N SER A 659 -15.15 30.19 -26.79
CA SER A 659 -15.27 31.24 -25.76
C SER A 659 -15.26 32.62 -26.42
N THR A 660 -16.02 33.56 -25.85
CA THR A 660 -16.18 34.95 -26.32
C THR A 660 -15.00 35.87 -25.98
N GLY A 661 -13.88 35.35 -25.50
CA GLY A 661 -12.66 36.11 -25.20
C GLY A 661 -11.72 36.32 -26.39
N ASN A 662 -10.82 37.29 -26.27
CA ASN A 662 -9.82 37.74 -27.27
C ASN A 662 -8.72 36.69 -27.61
N SER A 663 -9.12 35.50 -28.08
CA SER A 663 -8.20 34.48 -28.59
C SER A 663 -8.05 34.59 -30.11
N THR A 664 -6.83 34.40 -30.62
CA THR A 664 -6.59 34.44 -32.07
C THR A 664 -7.07 33.16 -32.74
N LEU A 665 -7.46 33.25 -34.03
CA LEU A 665 -7.91 32.09 -34.83
C LEU A 665 -6.88 30.94 -34.80
N SER A 666 -5.59 31.26 -34.83
CA SER A 666 -4.49 30.29 -34.70
C SER A 666 -4.53 29.52 -33.37
N GLN A 667 -4.73 30.21 -32.24
CA GLN A 667 -4.82 29.56 -30.92
C GLN A 667 -6.08 28.70 -30.78
N SER A 668 -7.20 29.10 -31.37
CA SER A 668 -8.42 28.29 -31.39
C SER A 668 -8.22 26.98 -32.17
N LEU A 669 -7.61 27.05 -33.35
CA LEU A 669 -7.29 25.88 -34.17
C LEU A 669 -6.32 24.93 -33.46
N ILE A 670 -5.29 25.44 -32.79
CA ILE A 670 -4.34 24.65 -31.99
C ILE A 670 -5.06 23.84 -30.90
N LYS A 671 -5.93 24.49 -30.10
CA LYS A 671 -6.64 23.82 -29.00
C LYS A 671 -7.65 22.77 -29.47
N LYS A 672 -8.37 23.05 -30.56
CA LYS A 672 -9.29 22.07 -31.19
C LYS A 672 -8.55 20.86 -31.74
N SER A 673 -7.37 21.09 -32.30
CA SER A 673 -6.49 20.06 -32.84
C SER A 673 -5.92 19.16 -31.72
N GLN A 674 -5.51 19.73 -30.59
CA GLN A 674 -5.14 18.98 -29.37
C GLN A 674 -6.29 18.15 -28.80
N ALA A 675 -7.50 18.73 -28.71
CA ALA A 675 -8.69 18.04 -28.19
C ALA A 675 -9.08 16.82 -29.02
N CYS A 676 -8.93 16.91 -30.36
CA CYS A 676 -9.08 15.77 -31.26
C CYS A 676 -8.08 14.65 -30.92
N GLY A 677 -6.83 14.99 -30.58
CA GLY A 677 -5.83 14.01 -30.17
C GLY A 677 -6.09 13.34 -28.81
N ASN A 678 -6.62 14.07 -27.83
CA ASN A 678 -7.06 13.46 -26.56
C ASN A 678 -8.23 12.49 -26.77
N VAL A 679 -9.13 12.77 -27.72
CA VAL A 679 -10.18 11.81 -28.13
C VAL A 679 -9.57 10.60 -28.83
N ALA A 680 -8.59 10.77 -29.72
CA ALA A 680 -7.88 9.67 -30.38
C ALA A 680 -7.20 8.73 -29.37
N PHE A 681 -6.52 9.28 -28.36
CA PHE A 681 -5.88 8.51 -27.27
C PHE A 681 -6.86 7.58 -26.55
N ALA A 682 -8.09 8.04 -26.31
CA ALA A 682 -9.10 7.25 -25.60
C ALA A 682 -9.59 6.00 -26.38
N PHE A 683 -9.33 5.92 -27.69
CA PHE A 683 -9.73 4.81 -28.55
C PHE A 683 -8.57 4.02 -29.18
N SER A 684 -7.31 4.31 -28.83
CA SER A 684 -6.13 3.79 -29.56
C SER A 684 -5.79 2.31 -29.31
N HIS A 685 -6.38 1.66 -28.30
CA HIS A 685 -5.97 0.36 -27.76
C HIS A 685 -6.32 -0.88 -28.62
N THR A 686 -6.31 -0.80 -29.95
CA THR A 686 -6.69 -1.92 -30.84
C THR A 686 -5.62 -3.00 -31.03
N MET A 687 -4.37 -2.76 -30.62
CA MET A 687 -3.28 -3.72 -30.87
C MET A 687 -3.49 -5.09 -30.21
N ILE A 688 -4.17 -5.14 -29.06
CA ILE A 688 -4.43 -6.36 -28.29
C ILE A 688 -5.45 -7.31 -28.95
N LEU A 689 -6.21 -6.84 -29.95
CA LEU A 689 -7.37 -7.54 -30.51
C LEU A 689 -7.03 -8.93 -31.08
N ILE A 690 -5.92 -9.03 -31.82
CA ILE A 690 -5.40 -10.28 -32.41
C ILE A 690 -5.09 -11.31 -31.32
N LYS A 691 -4.53 -10.86 -30.20
CA LYS A 691 -4.19 -11.72 -29.05
C LYS A 691 -5.42 -12.19 -28.27
N ILE A 692 -6.46 -11.34 -28.18
CA ILE A 692 -7.75 -11.75 -27.60
C ILE A 692 -8.42 -12.82 -28.48
N GLN A 693 -8.38 -12.65 -29.80
CA GLN A 693 -9.00 -13.58 -30.75
C GLN A 693 -8.39 -14.99 -30.70
N ASP A 694 -7.08 -15.11 -30.45
CA ASP A 694 -6.40 -16.41 -30.31
C ASP A 694 -6.93 -17.25 -29.13
N THR A 695 -7.46 -16.60 -28.07
CA THR A 695 -8.02 -17.29 -26.90
C THR A 695 -9.38 -17.97 -27.16
N ILE A 696 -10.03 -17.65 -28.29
CA ILE A 696 -11.36 -18.18 -28.65
C ILE A 696 -11.22 -19.55 -29.32
N LYS A 697 -12.11 -20.49 -28.96
CA LYS A 697 -12.07 -21.86 -29.48
C LYS A 697 -12.89 -22.02 -30.77
N SER A 698 -12.25 -22.61 -31.77
CA SER A 698 -12.79 -23.18 -33.01
C SER A 698 -13.06 -22.20 -34.17
N PRO A 699 -12.65 -22.53 -35.42
CA PRO A 699 -12.67 -21.58 -36.55
C PRO A 699 -14.03 -20.90 -36.86
N PRO A 700 -15.21 -21.57 -36.77
CA PRO A 700 -16.49 -20.93 -37.09
C PRO A 700 -17.02 -20.02 -35.97
N GLU A 701 -16.63 -20.26 -34.72
CA GLU A 701 -17.08 -19.51 -33.55
C GLU A 701 -16.11 -18.39 -33.18
N GLU A 702 -14.81 -18.55 -33.44
CA GLU A 702 -13.75 -17.53 -33.35
C GLU A 702 -14.24 -16.18 -33.90
N SER A 703 -14.52 -16.10 -35.21
CA SER A 703 -14.91 -14.85 -35.86
C SER A 703 -16.27 -14.30 -35.39
N LYS A 704 -17.28 -15.16 -35.18
CA LYS A 704 -18.62 -14.72 -34.77
C LYS A 704 -18.66 -14.20 -33.33
N THR A 705 -17.88 -14.81 -32.44
CA THR A 705 -17.74 -14.39 -31.04
C THR A 705 -16.95 -13.09 -30.98
N MET A 706 -15.85 -12.99 -31.76
CA MET A 706 -15.04 -11.78 -31.82
C MET A 706 -15.82 -10.57 -32.35
N LEU A 707 -16.61 -10.74 -33.42
CA LEU A 707 -17.51 -9.69 -33.95
C LEU A 707 -18.49 -9.17 -32.89
N LYS A 708 -19.13 -10.07 -32.12
CA LYS A 708 -20.03 -9.69 -31.02
C LYS A 708 -19.29 -8.96 -29.89
N ALA A 709 -18.09 -9.42 -29.53
CA ALA A 709 -17.26 -8.79 -28.51
C ALA A 709 -16.82 -7.37 -28.91
N ILE A 710 -16.39 -7.19 -30.16
CA ILE A 710 -16.01 -5.88 -30.75
C ILE A 710 -17.19 -4.91 -30.75
N LEU A 711 -18.39 -5.37 -31.15
CA LEU A 711 -19.60 -4.54 -31.14
C LEU A 711 -20.01 -4.14 -29.71
N GLY A 712 -20.00 -5.11 -28.78
CA GLY A 712 -20.35 -4.87 -27.38
C GLY A 712 -19.40 -3.90 -26.69
N SER A 713 -18.08 -4.13 -26.79
CA SER A 713 -17.07 -3.28 -26.17
C SER A 713 -17.09 -1.87 -26.74
N SER A 714 -17.15 -1.70 -28.07
CA SER A 714 -17.23 -0.38 -28.71
C SER A 714 -18.47 0.40 -28.25
N SER A 715 -19.63 -0.26 -28.18
CA SER A 715 -20.89 0.35 -27.75
C SER A 715 -20.84 0.81 -26.29
N VAL A 716 -20.29 -0.01 -25.39
CA VAL A 716 -20.14 0.31 -23.96
C VAL A 716 -19.15 1.47 -23.77
N THR A 717 -17.97 1.40 -24.40
CA THR A 717 -16.95 2.46 -24.33
C THR A 717 -17.51 3.79 -24.81
N MET A 718 -18.18 3.83 -25.97
CA MET A 718 -18.82 5.03 -26.49
C MET A 718 -19.85 5.62 -25.52
N PHE A 719 -20.74 4.78 -24.96
CA PHE A 719 -21.79 5.23 -24.05
C PHE A 719 -21.22 5.84 -22.76
N PHE A 720 -20.26 5.19 -22.12
CA PHE A 720 -19.62 5.70 -20.90
C PHE A 720 -18.78 6.95 -21.14
N PHE A 721 -18.08 7.03 -22.27
CA PHE A 721 -17.27 8.20 -22.63
C PHE A 721 -18.17 9.42 -22.91
N GLN A 722 -19.28 9.25 -23.64
CA GLN A 722 -20.26 10.30 -23.88
C GLN A 722 -20.86 10.85 -22.58
N LEU A 723 -21.32 9.95 -21.69
CA LEU A 723 -21.90 10.35 -20.41
C LEU A 723 -20.89 11.14 -19.56
N PHE A 724 -19.64 10.68 -19.48
CA PHE A 724 -18.61 11.36 -18.68
C PHE A 724 -18.19 12.70 -19.27
N ALA A 725 -17.86 12.73 -20.57
CA ALA A 725 -17.44 13.94 -21.27
C ALA A 725 -18.54 15.00 -21.24
N GLY A 726 -19.79 14.61 -21.52
CA GLY A 726 -20.96 15.47 -21.47
C GLY A 726 -21.26 16.00 -20.06
N SER A 727 -21.31 15.13 -19.04
CA SER A 727 -21.60 15.58 -17.67
C SER A 727 -20.53 16.51 -17.09
N GLY A 728 -19.25 16.26 -17.40
CA GLY A 728 -18.16 17.17 -17.05
C GLY A 728 -18.24 18.51 -17.78
N TYR A 729 -18.50 18.49 -19.09
CA TYR A 729 -18.63 19.72 -19.87
C TYR A 729 -19.86 20.54 -19.50
N ALA A 730 -20.99 19.89 -19.18
CA ALA A 730 -22.19 20.56 -18.69
C ALA A 730 -21.97 21.29 -17.35
N ALA A 731 -21.12 20.74 -16.48
CA ALA A 731 -20.81 21.31 -15.17
C ALA A 731 -19.95 22.59 -15.24
N PHE A 732 -18.95 22.62 -16.13
CA PHE A 732 -17.94 23.69 -16.19
C PHE A 732 -18.02 24.57 -17.44
N GLY A 733 -18.59 24.08 -18.54
CA GLY A 733 -18.60 24.75 -19.83
C GLY A 733 -17.20 24.91 -20.40
N ASP A 734 -16.97 26.01 -21.13
CA ASP A 734 -15.71 26.27 -21.84
C ASP A 734 -14.50 26.46 -20.88
N GLU A 735 -14.77 26.60 -19.58
CA GLU A 735 -13.79 26.65 -18.49
C GLU A 735 -13.39 25.25 -17.95
N SER A 736 -13.87 24.16 -18.55
CA SER A 736 -13.58 22.78 -18.10
C SER A 736 -12.07 22.55 -17.94
N PRO A 737 -11.58 22.14 -16.76
CA PRO A 737 -10.15 22.06 -16.51
C PRO A 737 -9.51 20.82 -17.17
N ARG A 738 -8.20 20.93 -17.50
CA ARG A 738 -7.41 19.91 -18.24
C ARG A 738 -7.53 18.48 -17.68
N ASN A 739 -7.71 18.35 -16.36
CA ASN A 739 -8.27 17.17 -15.68
C ASN A 739 -9.55 17.65 -14.98
N VAL A 740 -10.71 17.07 -15.33
CA VAL A 740 -12.03 17.53 -14.85
C VAL A 740 -12.18 17.50 -13.32
N LEU A 741 -11.53 16.57 -12.63
CA LEU A 741 -11.65 16.42 -11.17
C LEU A 741 -11.05 17.60 -10.42
N THR A 742 -10.06 18.26 -11.02
CA THR A 742 -9.45 19.47 -10.44
C THR A 742 -10.44 20.64 -10.35
N GLY A 743 -11.56 20.59 -11.08
CA GLY A 743 -12.63 21.58 -11.00
C GLY A 743 -13.66 21.30 -9.89
N PHE A 744 -13.79 20.07 -9.42
CA PHE A 744 -14.80 19.68 -8.42
C PHE A 744 -14.32 19.86 -6.95
N GLY A 745 -13.20 20.56 -6.72
CA GLY A 745 -12.40 20.58 -5.47
C GLY A 745 -13.04 21.13 -4.19
N GLN A 746 -14.37 21.14 -4.07
CA GLN A 746 -15.14 21.41 -2.85
C GLN A 746 -15.82 20.15 -2.27
N TYR A 747 -15.65 18.99 -2.91
CA TYR A 747 -16.20 17.70 -2.47
C TYR A 747 -15.09 16.67 -2.22
N TRP A 748 -15.42 15.54 -1.58
CA TRP A 748 -14.47 14.46 -1.25
C TRP A 748 -14.29 13.39 -2.35
N LEU A 749 -15.34 13.15 -3.14
CA LEU A 749 -15.33 12.24 -4.31
C LEU A 749 -14.25 12.55 -5.39
N PRO A 750 -13.87 13.81 -5.67
CA PRO A 750 -12.81 14.13 -6.63
C PRO A 750 -11.40 13.79 -6.14
N ASP A 751 -11.12 13.88 -4.84
CA ASP A 751 -9.79 13.52 -4.30
C ASP A 751 -9.58 12.02 -4.31
N ILE A 752 -10.63 11.25 -3.93
CA ILE A 752 -10.75 9.83 -4.30
C ILE A 752 -10.40 9.69 -5.78
N ALA A 753 -11.15 10.35 -6.67
CA ALA A 753 -11.01 10.20 -8.11
C ALA A 753 -9.67 10.69 -8.71
N ASN A 754 -8.86 11.46 -7.97
CA ASN A 754 -7.49 11.80 -8.36
C ASN A 754 -6.46 10.81 -7.79
N TYR A 755 -6.66 10.24 -6.59
CA TYR A 755 -5.90 9.06 -6.18
C TYR A 755 -6.12 7.92 -7.18
N LEU A 756 -7.37 7.73 -7.64
CA LEU A 756 -7.72 6.81 -8.72
C LEU A 756 -6.72 6.89 -9.88
N VAL A 757 -6.41 8.07 -10.37
CA VAL A 757 -5.48 8.25 -11.49
C VAL A 757 -4.16 7.53 -11.25
N VAL A 758 -3.60 7.67 -10.05
CA VAL A 758 -2.21 7.32 -9.76
C VAL A 758 -1.94 5.83 -9.92
N PHE A 759 -2.70 4.95 -9.27
CA PHE A 759 -2.37 3.53 -9.31
C PHE A 759 -2.88 2.83 -10.59
N TYR A 760 -3.83 3.40 -11.35
CA TYR A 760 -4.10 2.94 -12.73
C TYR A 760 -2.82 3.07 -13.54
N LEU A 761 -2.20 4.25 -13.45
CA LEU A 761 -0.97 4.55 -14.19
C LEU A 761 0.19 3.73 -13.69
N ILE A 762 0.24 3.39 -12.40
CA ILE A 762 1.25 2.44 -11.91
C ILE A 762 1.10 1.08 -12.60
N GLY A 763 -0.12 0.53 -12.64
CA GLY A 763 -0.39 -0.76 -13.27
C GLY A 763 -0.31 -0.75 -14.80
N ALA A 764 -0.76 0.31 -15.46
CA ALA A 764 -0.68 0.47 -16.92
C ALA A 764 0.77 0.65 -17.40
N TYR A 765 1.57 1.46 -16.69
CA TYR A 765 3.00 1.57 -16.93
C TYR A 765 3.69 0.21 -16.76
N LEU A 766 3.37 -0.54 -15.69
CA LEU A 766 3.89 -1.89 -15.46
C LEU A 766 3.47 -2.85 -16.59
N ASN A 767 2.20 -2.83 -17.01
CA ASN A 767 1.66 -3.68 -18.09
C ASN A 767 2.35 -3.44 -19.44
N ASP A 768 2.47 -2.17 -19.83
CA ASP A 768 3.03 -1.78 -21.12
C ASP A 768 4.56 -2.00 -21.13
N CYS A 769 5.24 -1.77 -20.00
CA CYS A 769 6.65 -2.10 -19.84
C CYS A 769 6.91 -3.62 -19.83
N GLN A 770 6.07 -4.43 -19.18
CA GLN A 770 6.12 -5.90 -19.24
C GLN A 770 5.84 -6.43 -20.65
N SER A 771 5.14 -5.65 -21.49
CA SER A 771 4.95 -5.95 -22.92
C SER A 771 6.15 -5.51 -23.78
N LEU A 772 6.87 -4.47 -23.37
CA LEU A 772 8.01 -3.88 -24.08
C LEU A 772 9.34 -4.59 -23.81
N PHE A 773 9.69 -4.84 -22.55
CA PHE A 773 11.01 -5.32 -22.17
C PHE A 773 11.39 -6.68 -22.76
N PRO A 774 10.52 -7.70 -22.85
CA PRO A 774 10.84 -8.96 -23.53
C PRO A 774 11.24 -8.77 -25.01
N LEU A 775 10.72 -7.72 -25.67
CA LEU A 775 11.06 -7.40 -27.05
C LEU A 775 12.41 -6.65 -27.14
N ILE A 776 12.68 -5.71 -26.23
CA ILE A 776 13.96 -5.00 -26.17
C ILE A 776 15.10 -5.95 -25.77
N GLU A 777 14.97 -6.67 -24.66
CA GLU A 777 16.01 -7.55 -24.09
C GLU A 777 16.43 -8.63 -25.09
N LYS A 778 15.46 -9.26 -25.78
CA LYS A 778 15.71 -10.26 -26.83
C LYS A 778 16.48 -9.70 -28.02
N ASN A 779 16.14 -8.49 -28.49
CA ASN A 779 16.82 -7.85 -29.62
C ASN A 779 18.23 -7.34 -29.26
N ILE A 780 18.48 -7.03 -27.98
CA ILE A 780 19.82 -6.68 -27.47
C ILE A 780 20.66 -7.95 -27.33
N ALA A 781 20.13 -9.02 -26.71
CA ALA A 781 20.81 -10.30 -26.57
C ALA A 781 21.22 -10.91 -27.92
N GLN A 782 20.37 -10.82 -28.95
CA GLN A 782 20.69 -11.28 -30.32
C GLN A 782 21.83 -10.50 -31.01
N LYS A 783 22.28 -9.37 -30.45
CA LYS A 783 23.39 -8.55 -30.99
C LYS A 783 24.67 -8.59 -30.16
N LEU A 784 24.63 -9.17 -28.96
CA LEU A 784 25.71 -9.16 -27.96
C LEU A 784 25.95 -10.60 -27.48
N SER A 785 26.31 -11.48 -28.42
CA SER A 785 26.25 -12.94 -28.26
C SER A 785 27.06 -13.52 -27.10
N ASP A 786 28.13 -12.84 -26.68
CA ASP A 786 29.13 -13.39 -25.76
C ASP A 786 29.42 -12.41 -24.61
N SER A 787 28.64 -12.48 -23.53
CA SER A 787 29.02 -11.89 -22.24
C SER A 787 28.28 -12.49 -21.04
N ASP A 788 29.04 -12.93 -20.01
CA ASP A 788 28.52 -13.41 -18.72
C ASP A 788 27.58 -12.41 -18.02
N PHE A 789 27.73 -11.12 -18.34
CA PHE A 789 26.88 -10.05 -17.82
C PHE A 789 25.39 -10.22 -18.15
N MET A 790 25.07 -10.86 -19.29
CA MET A 790 23.71 -11.07 -19.76
C MET A 790 23.03 -12.27 -19.09
N THR A 791 23.79 -13.26 -18.62
CA THR A 791 23.29 -14.56 -18.14
C THR A 791 23.32 -14.73 -16.63
N LYS A 792 24.05 -13.87 -15.90
CA LYS A 792 24.28 -14.00 -14.46
C LYS A 792 23.02 -13.68 -13.63
N GLU A 793 22.31 -14.74 -13.23
CA GLU A 793 21.23 -14.69 -12.25
C GLU A 793 21.76 -14.69 -10.82
N PHE A 794 21.16 -13.83 -9.98
CA PHE A 794 21.37 -13.76 -8.54
C PHE A 794 20.10 -14.22 -7.84
N GLU A 795 20.18 -15.26 -7.00
CA GLU A 795 19.01 -15.76 -6.27
C GLU A 795 18.86 -15.05 -4.92
N VAL A 796 17.86 -14.19 -4.81
CA VAL A 796 17.47 -13.56 -3.55
C VAL A 796 16.40 -14.43 -2.87
N PRO A 797 16.66 -14.98 -1.67
CA PRO A 797 15.71 -15.84 -0.98
C PRO A 797 14.57 -15.01 -0.35
N ILE A 798 13.38 -15.08 -0.95
CA ILE A 798 12.15 -14.54 -0.36
C ILE A 798 11.59 -15.57 0.64
N LEU A 799 11.30 -15.14 1.89
CA LEU A 799 10.72 -16.03 2.89
C LEU A 799 9.38 -16.61 2.40
N GLY A 800 9.30 -17.95 2.35
CA GLY A 800 8.08 -18.68 2.04
C GLY A 800 7.78 -18.88 0.54
N CYS A 801 8.64 -18.42 -0.38
CA CYS A 801 8.47 -18.65 -1.82
C CYS A 801 9.72 -19.27 -2.47
N LYS A 802 9.68 -19.51 -3.78
CA LYS A 802 10.91 -19.78 -4.55
C LYS A 802 11.81 -18.52 -4.51
N SER A 803 13.12 -18.74 -4.59
CA SER A 803 14.12 -17.67 -4.75
C SER A 803 13.79 -16.77 -5.95
N LEU A 804 13.90 -15.46 -5.76
CA LEU A 804 13.73 -14.51 -6.83
C LEU A 804 15.04 -14.43 -7.64
N LYS A 805 14.99 -14.98 -8.86
CA LYS A 805 16.09 -14.92 -9.83
C LYS A 805 16.17 -13.54 -10.46
N LEU A 806 17.03 -12.69 -9.90
CA LEU A 806 17.32 -11.35 -10.43
C LEU A 806 18.44 -11.43 -11.46
N ASN A 807 18.21 -10.89 -12.66
CA ASN A 807 19.23 -10.75 -13.69
C ASN A 807 19.74 -9.29 -13.69
N LEU A 808 21.05 -9.08 -13.62
CA LEU A 808 21.63 -7.74 -13.46
C LEU A 808 21.43 -6.85 -14.71
N PHE A 809 21.49 -7.42 -15.91
CA PHE A 809 21.19 -6.68 -17.14
C PHE A 809 19.71 -6.25 -17.18
N ARG A 810 18.76 -7.09 -16.76
CA ARG A 810 17.35 -6.70 -16.62
C ARG A 810 17.17 -5.57 -15.59
N LEU A 811 17.78 -5.71 -14.41
CA LEU A 811 17.70 -4.71 -13.34
C LEU A 811 18.14 -3.32 -13.85
N LEU A 812 19.29 -3.26 -14.52
CA LEU A 812 19.89 -2.02 -15.00
C LEU A 812 19.16 -1.44 -16.23
N SER A 813 18.83 -2.26 -17.23
CA SER A 813 18.15 -1.77 -18.44
C SER A 813 16.74 -1.22 -18.13
N ARG A 814 16.00 -1.88 -17.24
CA ARG A 814 14.68 -1.42 -16.77
C ARG A 814 14.80 -0.15 -15.93
N ALA A 815 15.76 -0.07 -15.01
CA ALA A 815 16.01 1.13 -14.22
C ALA A 815 16.39 2.35 -15.10
N ILE A 816 17.31 2.17 -16.05
CA ILE A 816 17.74 3.24 -16.98
C ILE A 816 16.57 3.74 -17.82
N PHE A 817 15.74 2.83 -18.37
CA PHE A 817 14.53 3.21 -19.11
C PHE A 817 13.59 4.09 -18.28
N VAL A 818 13.28 3.68 -17.04
CA VAL A 818 12.39 4.43 -16.16
C VAL A 818 12.98 5.79 -15.78
N ILE A 819 14.30 5.87 -15.54
CA ILE A 819 15.01 7.14 -15.30
C ILE A 819 14.89 8.07 -16.52
N CYS A 820 15.10 7.57 -17.75
CA CYS A 820 14.96 8.34 -18.97
C CYS A 820 13.52 8.86 -19.17
N CYS A 821 12.51 8.01 -19.02
CA CYS A 821 11.11 8.42 -19.13
C CYS A 821 10.73 9.46 -18.07
N THR A 822 11.24 9.32 -16.85
CA THR A 822 11.02 10.26 -15.74
C THR A 822 11.73 11.60 -15.97
N PHE A 823 12.96 11.58 -16.51
CA PHE A 823 13.69 12.77 -16.90
C PHE A 823 12.97 13.56 -18.00
N ILE A 824 12.50 12.87 -19.05
CA ILE A 824 11.75 13.51 -20.14
C ILE A 824 10.43 14.11 -19.63
N ALA A 825 9.71 13.42 -18.73
CA ALA A 825 8.52 13.98 -18.06
C ALA A 825 8.80 15.28 -17.29
N MET A 826 9.95 15.37 -16.59
CA MET A 826 10.36 16.58 -15.86
C MET A 826 10.81 17.75 -16.74
N VAL A 827 11.32 17.44 -17.95
CA VAL A 827 11.73 18.44 -18.95
C VAL A 827 10.53 18.91 -19.78
N LEU A 828 9.55 18.03 -20.03
CA LEU A 828 8.38 18.26 -20.86
C LEU A 828 7.07 18.04 -20.05
N PRO A 829 6.72 18.90 -19.07
CA PRO A 829 5.55 18.70 -18.20
C PRO A 829 4.18 18.97 -18.88
N PHE A 830 4.12 19.00 -20.20
CA PHE A 830 2.98 19.44 -21.01
C PHE A 830 2.00 18.29 -21.27
N PHE A 831 1.18 17.99 -20.27
CA PHE A 831 0.42 16.74 -20.20
C PHE A 831 -0.52 16.49 -21.39
N ASN A 832 -1.41 17.44 -21.71
CA ASN A 832 -2.41 17.26 -22.77
C ASN A 832 -1.75 17.30 -24.16
N GLU A 833 -0.69 18.10 -24.29
CA GLU A 833 0.12 18.23 -25.50
C GLU A 833 0.78 16.90 -25.84
N ILE A 834 1.30 16.20 -24.83
CA ILE A 834 1.95 14.89 -24.97
C ILE A 834 0.93 13.76 -25.15
N VAL A 835 -0.16 13.73 -24.37
CA VAL A 835 -1.22 12.72 -24.56
C VAL A 835 -1.90 12.85 -25.92
N GLY A 836 -2.20 14.07 -26.37
CA GLY A 836 -2.76 14.33 -27.68
C GLY A 836 -1.79 13.97 -28.81
N LEU A 837 -0.49 14.21 -28.64
CA LEU A 837 0.54 13.78 -29.59
C LEU A 837 0.65 12.25 -29.66
N ILE A 838 0.71 11.55 -28.53
CA ILE A 838 0.82 10.08 -28.44
C ILE A 838 -0.41 9.43 -29.05
N GLY A 839 -1.61 9.80 -28.60
CA GLY A 839 -2.86 9.19 -29.06
C GLY A 839 -3.03 9.28 -30.57
N VAL A 840 -2.60 10.37 -31.17
CA VAL A 840 -2.64 10.55 -32.63
C VAL A 840 -1.59 9.69 -33.34
N LEU A 841 -0.35 9.67 -32.84
CA LEU A 841 0.74 8.86 -33.40
C LEU A 841 0.50 7.34 -33.25
N GLU A 842 -0.27 6.92 -32.25
CA GLU A 842 -0.70 5.52 -32.08
C GLU A 842 -1.92 5.19 -32.98
N TYR A 843 -2.96 6.04 -32.94
CA TYR A 843 -4.27 5.76 -33.51
C TYR A 843 -4.25 5.55 -35.03
N TRP A 844 -3.63 6.45 -35.80
CA TRP A 844 -3.65 6.26 -37.26
C TRP A 844 -2.86 5.01 -37.70
N PRO A 845 -1.61 4.76 -37.27
CA PRO A 845 -0.90 3.53 -37.62
C PRO A 845 -1.63 2.26 -37.20
N PHE A 846 -2.00 2.13 -35.93
CA PHE A 846 -2.46 0.84 -35.36
C PHE A 846 -3.97 0.63 -35.38
N THR A 847 -4.75 1.70 -35.24
CA THR A 847 -6.21 1.61 -35.32
C THR A 847 -6.73 1.73 -36.75
N VAL A 848 -6.02 2.37 -37.70
CA VAL A 848 -6.57 2.60 -39.05
C VAL A 848 -5.70 2.06 -40.20
N TYR A 849 -4.43 2.45 -40.31
CA TYR A 849 -3.57 2.16 -41.45
C TYR A 849 -3.26 0.67 -41.58
N PHE A 850 -2.62 0.05 -40.59
CA PHE A 850 -2.24 -1.36 -40.68
C PHE A 850 -3.46 -2.31 -40.79
N PRO A 851 -4.59 -2.12 -40.08
CA PRO A 851 -5.79 -2.94 -40.30
C PRO A 851 -6.33 -2.88 -41.73
N VAL A 852 -6.38 -1.68 -42.32
CA VAL A 852 -6.81 -1.49 -43.72
C VAL A 852 -5.82 -2.11 -44.72
N GLU A 853 -4.51 -1.92 -44.50
CA GLU A 853 -3.48 -2.54 -45.36
C GLU A 853 -3.53 -4.07 -45.30
N MET A 854 -3.59 -4.65 -44.09
CA MET A 854 -3.67 -6.11 -43.91
C MET A 854 -4.93 -6.67 -44.58
N TYR A 855 -6.08 -6.00 -44.41
CA TYR A 855 -7.35 -6.43 -45.00
C TYR A 855 -7.27 -6.47 -46.53
N ILE A 856 -6.81 -5.39 -47.17
CA ILE A 856 -6.67 -5.31 -48.64
C ILE A 856 -5.81 -6.46 -49.20
N VAL A 857 -4.76 -6.87 -48.49
CA VAL A 857 -3.91 -8.00 -48.90
C VAL A 857 -4.58 -9.35 -48.62
N GLN A 858 -5.18 -9.53 -47.45
CA GLN A 858 -5.80 -10.78 -47.01
C GLN A 858 -7.04 -11.15 -47.84
N THR A 859 -7.92 -10.19 -48.14
CA THR A 859 -9.10 -10.40 -49.00
C THR A 859 -8.82 -10.17 -50.49
N LYS A 860 -7.58 -9.80 -50.86
CA LYS A 860 -7.10 -9.63 -52.24
C LYS A 860 -7.92 -8.63 -53.08
N ILE A 861 -8.36 -7.53 -52.47
CA ILE A 861 -9.25 -6.54 -53.10
C ILE A 861 -8.59 -5.98 -54.38
N PRO A 862 -9.26 -6.00 -55.54
CA PRO A 862 -8.71 -5.44 -56.78
C PRO A 862 -8.36 -3.95 -56.64
N LYS A 863 -7.16 -3.57 -57.11
CA LYS A 863 -6.78 -2.15 -57.20
C LYS A 863 -7.81 -1.40 -58.03
N TRP A 864 -8.17 -0.20 -57.59
CA TRP A 864 -9.20 0.67 -58.19
C TRP A 864 -10.64 0.14 -58.15
N SER A 865 -10.94 -0.93 -57.39
CA SER A 865 -12.34 -1.21 -57.03
C SER A 865 -12.91 -0.10 -56.15
N THR A 866 -14.24 0.06 -56.12
CA THR A 866 -14.93 1.03 -55.25
C THR A 866 -14.52 0.83 -53.78
N GLU A 867 -14.43 -0.42 -53.32
CA GLU A 867 -14.00 -0.78 -51.97
C GLU A 867 -12.53 -0.38 -51.71
N TRP A 868 -11.63 -0.65 -52.65
CA TRP A 868 -10.23 -0.26 -52.56
C TRP A 868 -10.06 1.26 -52.48
N ILE A 869 -10.82 2.00 -53.29
CA ILE A 869 -10.83 3.47 -53.31
C ILE A 869 -11.38 4.01 -51.98
N CYS A 870 -12.51 3.49 -51.48
CA CYS A 870 -13.08 3.87 -50.20
C CYS A 870 -12.10 3.64 -49.04
N LEU A 871 -11.51 2.44 -48.93
CA LEU A 871 -10.54 2.10 -47.90
C LEU A 871 -9.28 3.00 -47.96
N ARG A 872 -8.81 3.33 -49.18
CA ARG A 872 -7.68 4.25 -49.39
C ARG A 872 -7.99 5.68 -48.97
N ILE A 873 -9.14 6.22 -49.37
CA ILE A 873 -9.60 7.56 -48.99
C ILE A 873 -9.80 7.65 -47.48
N PHE A 874 -10.42 6.65 -46.88
CA PHE A 874 -10.67 6.53 -45.44
C PHE A 874 -9.37 6.54 -44.62
N SER A 875 -8.40 5.69 -45.00
CA SER A 875 -7.08 5.67 -44.36
C SER A 875 -6.31 6.98 -44.56
N ALA A 876 -6.37 7.59 -45.76
CA ALA A 876 -5.71 8.86 -46.06
C ALA A 876 -6.34 10.04 -45.29
N ALA A 877 -7.67 10.12 -45.19
CA ALA A 877 -8.37 11.17 -44.45
C ALA A 877 -8.05 11.11 -42.95
N SER A 878 -8.03 9.91 -42.37
CA SER A 878 -7.56 9.70 -40.99
C SER A 878 -6.09 10.11 -40.81
N GLY A 879 -5.22 9.84 -41.81
CA GLY A 879 -3.82 10.28 -41.81
C GLY A 879 -3.65 11.79 -41.90
N ILE A 880 -4.49 12.49 -42.67
CA ILE A 880 -4.48 13.96 -42.76
C ILE A 880 -4.95 14.59 -41.44
N LEU A 881 -6.05 14.09 -40.86
CA LEU A 881 -6.49 14.51 -39.52
C LEU A 881 -5.40 14.29 -38.46
N THR A 882 -4.66 13.20 -38.58
CA THR A 882 -3.53 12.85 -37.72
C THR A 882 -2.37 13.84 -37.87
N ILE A 883 -1.96 14.16 -39.11
CA ILE A 883 -0.91 15.17 -39.35
C ILE A 883 -1.33 16.54 -38.78
N VAL A 884 -2.59 16.93 -38.92
CA VAL A 884 -3.13 18.18 -38.34
C VAL A 884 -3.10 18.14 -36.80
N ALA A 885 -3.49 17.02 -36.17
CA ALA A 885 -3.51 16.85 -34.71
C ALA A 885 -2.10 16.77 -34.09
N VAL A 886 -1.13 16.15 -34.78
CA VAL A 886 0.30 16.23 -34.44
C VAL A 886 0.79 17.68 -34.51
N ALA A 887 0.52 18.38 -35.61
CA ALA A 887 0.97 19.75 -35.81
C ALA A 887 0.37 20.71 -34.77
N GLY A 888 -0.91 20.55 -34.42
CA GLY A 888 -1.56 21.31 -33.34
C GLY A 888 -0.96 21.04 -31.97
N SER A 889 -0.74 19.77 -31.63
CA SER A 889 -0.13 19.37 -30.36
C SER A 889 1.30 19.92 -30.21
N PHE A 890 2.11 19.84 -31.28
CA PHE A 890 3.47 20.38 -31.32
C PHE A 890 3.49 21.93 -31.28
N ALA A 891 2.56 22.59 -31.98
CA ALA A 891 2.44 24.06 -31.96
C ALA A 891 2.01 24.59 -30.59
N GLY A 892 1.12 23.90 -29.87
CA GLY A 892 0.76 24.23 -28.49
C GLY A 892 1.93 24.03 -27.53
N LEU A 893 2.64 22.90 -27.64
CA LEU A 893 3.85 22.63 -26.86
C LEU A 893 4.94 23.70 -27.07
N LEU A 894 5.11 24.20 -28.31
CA LEU A 894 5.98 25.33 -28.63
C LEU A 894 5.49 26.70 -28.11
N GLN A 895 4.18 26.88 -27.88
CA GLN A 895 3.65 28.11 -27.26
C GLN A 895 3.89 28.10 -25.75
N ASP A 896 3.58 26.99 -25.07
CA ASP A 896 3.80 26.85 -23.62
C ASP A 896 5.30 26.94 -23.28
N PHE A 897 6.18 26.39 -24.12
CA PHE A 897 7.65 26.56 -24.01
C PHE A 897 8.11 28.03 -24.09
N LYS A 898 7.43 28.87 -24.87
CA LYS A 898 7.74 30.30 -24.95
C LYS A 898 7.20 31.05 -23.74
N GLY A 899 6.04 30.65 -23.21
CA GLY A 899 5.46 31.19 -21.98
C GLY A 899 6.33 30.95 -20.75
N CYS A 900 7.01 29.82 -20.63
CA CYS A 900 7.96 29.55 -19.53
C CYS A 900 9.28 30.36 -19.59
N LYS A 901 9.41 31.34 -20.50
CA LYS A 901 10.61 32.17 -20.67
C LYS A 901 10.43 33.64 -20.23
N SER A 902 9.25 33.96 -19.69
CA SER A 902 8.86 35.23 -19.06
C SER A 902 8.39 34.99 -17.64
#